data_AF-A0A817FJ72-F1
#
_entry.id   AF-A0A817FJ72-F1
#
_cell.length_a   1.000
_cell.length_b   1.000
_cell.length_c   1.000
_cell.angle_alpha   90.00
_cell.angle_beta   90.00
_cell.angle_gamma   90.00
#
_symmetry.space_group_name_H-M   'P 1'
#
loop_
_entity.id
_entity.type
_entity.pdbx_description
1 polymer ?
#
loop_
_entity_poly.entity_id
_entity_poly.type
_entity_poly.pdbx_seq_one_letter_code
_entity_poly.pdbx_strand_id
1 'polypeptide(L)'
;MYLGWIDYGVLVILLGLSAIIGIYHGCIQSKQLSTNEFLIADARMKVLPTAMSFLASVLSAATLLGGPVETYAYGTMYLYWIFAALIGTYFTVNLFIPMFHQIGNYSVYAYLEQRFSLIVRIIVTIIFILYNTIYIAVILYGPSLALSQVTGLDIWFAIGSCGIICTLYTSIGGMKAVIWTDVVQTIVMFLGLILSIIFGFIDAGGVRKVFEIAIDGNRIQLANMSFNLSIRYTVWNALIGGGLYTTAAFSCLQTQAQRYMCVKSTRAAQKVAWINIILMTILYLLCGCIGCILYAKYNQCDPLRAKLISKSDQLYPLFVIETLGRFPGLTGLFISAILSASLSTISSGINSVVTVILEDIYKRLVVEHAMSDKRQAIISKISCHICISSNNPLLPLYSISVMWYAFNGVFLTVILGLLGTFIFGLSGIIGLYHGCIRSKQLSANEFLIADGQMKIISTLPMTMSLLASIMSAATLLGGPVEIYAYGTMYLYWIVAWIIGTYFTAYLFIPMFRQMGNISIYAYFEQRFSLSVRIVITSMFVIVNTIFIAIILYGPCLALSQVTGLHIWFSLVSCGIICTLYTSIGGMKAVIWTDVAQTVTMFIAIVLSIIFGFIDAGGIRKVFEIATAGNRIQFDNATFALSTRYTIWSIIIGGSFYTTAVYSCLQTQGQRYMCVKSIRAAQKVAWMNFIMYSIFILLCACVGCILYAKYSQCDPLRAKLISKPDQLYPLFIIETLGRFPGLTGLFIAGILSASLSTISSGINSIATVVLEDIYKRIAVENSMTDKKQAIISKILSLIIGLLIVFLAFIASYLGDNILVIVFQIAGSFVPPILGVYLLGFFAPRVNSRKSSTLETDDLHEPEKSIVEQQQML
;
A
#
# COMPACT_ATOMS: atom_id res chain seq x y z
N MET A 1 6.08 -19.71 34.18
CA MET A 1 7.02 -20.82 34.42
C MET A 1 8.38 -20.30 33.99
N TYR A 2 9.29 -20.06 34.93
CA TYR A 2 10.43 -19.15 34.76
C TYR A 2 11.73 -19.92 34.55
N LEU A 3 12.63 -19.36 33.72
CA LEU A 3 14.01 -19.84 33.55
C LEU A 3 14.74 -20.03 34.89
N GLY A 4 15.56 -21.07 34.99
CA GLY A 4 16.49 -21.22 36.11
C GLY A 4 17.65 -20.22 36.02
N TRP A 5 18.33 -19.95 37.14
CA TRP A 5 19.49 -19.05 37.18
C TRP A 5 20.60 -19.45 36.20
N ILE A 6 20.76 -20.75 35.91
CA ILE A 6 21.72 -21.28 34.94
C ILE A 6 21.33 -20.88 33.50
N ASP A 7 20.04 -20.91 33.16
CA ASP A 7 19.54 -20.52 31.83
C ASP A 7 19.76 -19.01 31.59
N TYR A 8 19.52 -18.18 32.62
CA TYR A 8 19.87 -16.76 32.58
C TYR A 8 21.38 -16.55 32.39
N GLY A 9 22.21 -17.35 33.07
CA GLY A 9 23.66 -17.33 32.90
C GLY A 9 24.09 -17.56 31.45
N VAL A 10 23.52 -18.56 30.77
CA VAL A 10 23.81 -18.85 29.35
C VAL A 10 23.46 -17.66 28.44
N LEU A 11 22.31 -17.04 28.69
CA LEU A 11 21.84 -15.88 27.92
C LEU A 11 22.73 -14.64 28.12
N VAL A 12 23.11 -14.37 29.37
CA VAL A 12 24.01 -13.26 29.72
C VAL A 12 25.40 -13.49 29.11
N ILE A 13 25.90 -14.73 29.10
CA ILE A 13 27.17 -15.08 28.45
C ILE A 13 27.12 -14.81 26.95
N LEU A 14 26.05 -15.19 26.25
CA LEU A 14 25.89 -14.91 24.80
C LEU A 14 25.93 -13.40 24.51
N LEU A 15 25.10 -12.64 25.22
CA LEU A 15 24.99 -11.20 25.02
C LEU A 15 26.29 -10.48 25.41
N GLY A 16 26.92 -10.91 26.50
CA GLY A 16 28.21 -10.43 26.96
C GLY A 16 29.33 -10.71 25.95
N LEU A 17 29.42 -11.93 25.42
CA LEU A 17 30.39 -12.28 24.38
C LEU A 17 30.22 -11.42 23.13
N SER A 18 28.98 -11.16 22.71
CA SER A 18 28.67 -10.32 21.55
C SER A 18 29.11 -8.86 21.78
N ALA A 19 28.86 -8.32 22.97
CA ALA A 19 29.32 -6.99 23.37
C ALA A 19 30.86 -6.92 23.44
N ILE A 20 31.52 -7.92 24.03
CA ILE A 20 32.98 -8.01 24.14
C ILE A 20 33.64 -8.05 22.75
N ILE A 21 33.11 -8.85 21.83
CA ILE A 21 33.62 -8.91 20.44
C ILE A 21 33.51 -7.55 19.76
N GLY A 22 32.38 -6.84 19.95
CA GLY A 22 32.19 -5.48 19.48
C GLY A 22 33.21 -4.48 20.02
N ILE A 23 33.41 -4.48 21.34
CA ILE A 23 34.36 -3.59 22.03
C ILE A 23 35.81 -3.93 21.63
N TYR A 24 36.16 -5.21 21.55
CA TYR A 24 37.50 -5.66 21.18
C TYR A 24 37.89 -5.18 19.78
N HIS A 25 37.02 -5.38 18.79
CA HIS A 25 37.30 -4.94 17.42
C HIS A 25 37.21 -3.42 17.25
N GLY A 26 36.31 -2.73 17.97
CA GLY A 26 36.11 -1.29 17.81
C GLY A 26 37.05 -0.40 18.63
N CYS A 27 37.51 -0.83 19.81
CA CYS A 27 38.34 -0.02 20.72
C CYS A 27 39.77 -0.53 20.88
N ILE A 28 40.00 -1.85 20.84
CA ILE A 28 41.32 -2.44 21.13
C ILE A 28 42.10 -2.68 19.84
N GLN A 29 41.47 -3.24 18.81
CA GLN A 29 42.14 -3.57 17.56
C GLN A 29 42.24 -2.38 16.58
N SER A 30 41.30 -1.43 16.61
CA SER A 30 41.27 -0.27 15.72
C SER A 30 41.62 1.02 16.47
N LYS A 31 42.86 1.51 16.30
CA LYS A 31 43.29 2.81 16.86
C LYS A 31 42.72 4.01 16.07
N GLN A 32 42.29 3.81 14.81
CA GLN A 32 41.54 4.76 13.97
C GLN A 32 40.71 3.98 12.92
N LEU A 33 39.39 3.89 13.09
CA LEU A 33 38.49 3.23 12.13
C LEU A 33 38.42 4.01 10.81
N SER A 34 38.96 3.44 9.73
CA SER A 34 38.74 3.93 8.37
C SER A 34 37.34 3.50 7.87
N THR A 35 36.77 4.20 6.88
CA THR A 35 35.48 3.82 6.28
C THR A 35 35.50 2.41 5.68
N ASN A 36 36.62 2.04 5.05
CA ASN A 36 36.84 0.69 4.51
C ASN A 36 36.78 -0.39 5.60
N GLU A 37 37.44 -0.13 6.73
CA GLU A 37 37.44 -1.05 7.86
C GLU A 37 36.02 -1.16 8.46
N PHE A 38 35.32 -0.03 8.58
CA PHE A 38 33.99 0.03 9.17
C PHE A 38 32.89 -0.62 8.33
N LEU A 39 32.89 -0.43 7.00
CA LEU A 39 31.82 -0.90 6.11
C LEU A 39 32.10 -2.28 5.51
N ILE A 40 33.34 -2.62 5.17
CA ILE A 40 33.67 -3.88 4.47
C ILE A 40 34.82 -4.65 5.10
N ALA A 41 35.25 -4.29 6.32
CA ALA A 41 36.35 -4.96 7.02
C ALA A 41 37.64 -5.06 6.18
N ASP A 42 37.97 -4.00 5.44
CA ASP A 42 39.12 -3.89 4.51
C ASP A 42 39.19 -4.96 3.41
N ALA A 43 38.08 -5.66 3.14
CA ALA A 43 38.04 -6.83 2.26
C ALA A 43 39.02 -7.96 2.67
N ARG A 44 39.41 -8.04 3.95
CA ARG A 44 40.40 -9.01 4.47
C ARG A 44 39.79 -10.19 5.21
N MET A 45 38.47 -10.36 5.16
CA MET A 45 37.81 -11.43 5.89
C MET A 45 38.09 -12.80 5.25
N LYS A 46 38.14 -13.83 6.09
CA LYS A 46 38.28 -15.22 5.63
C LYS A 46 36.94 -15.72 5.09
N VAL A 47 36.99 -16.66 4.15
CA VAL A 47 35.80 -17.21 3.47
C VAL A 47 34.80 -17.82 4.46
N LEU A 48 35.26 -18.68 5.37
CA LEU A 48 34.38 -19.42 6.28
C LEU A 48 33.65 -18.51 7.30
N PRO A 49 34.32 -17.60 8.03
CA PRO A 49 33.63 -16.60 8.86
C PRO A 49 32.61 -15.76 8.09
N THR A 50 32.96 -15.36 6.88
CA THR A 50 32.06 -14.56 6.02
C THR A 50 30.84 -15.36 5.58
N ALA A 51 31.00 -16.66 5.30
CA ALA A 51 29.88 -17.55 4.94
C ALA A 51 28.95 -17.85 6.12
N MET A 52 29.49 -18.02 7.32
CA MET A 52 28.66 -18.14 8.55
C MET A 52 27.92 -16.83 8.83
N SER A 53 28.58 -15.68 8.66
CA SER A 53 27.91 -14.38 8.78
C SER A 53 26.83 -14.15 7.73
N PHE A 54 27.07 -14.60 6.50
CA PHE A 54 26.05 -14.61 5.46
C PHE A 54 24.83 -15.44 5.91
N LEU A 55 25.05 -16.68 6.36
CA LEU A 55 23.99 -17.55 6.86
C LEU A 55 23.18 -16.86 7.97
N ALA A 56 23.86 -16.35 9.00
CA ALA A 56 23.22 -15.71 10.13
C ALA A 56 22.42 -14.46 9.75
N SER A 57 22.85 -13.75 8.70
CA SER A 57 22.15 -12.55 8.22
C SER A 57 20.90 -12.88 7.41
N VAL A 58 20.84 -14.05 6.76
CA VAL A 58 19.64 -14.54 6.06
C VAL A 58 18.66 -15.20 7.04
N LEU A 59 19.20 -15.84 8.09
CA LEU A 59 18.46 -16.66 9.03
C LEU A 59 17.80 -15.79 10.10
N SER A 60 16.49 -15.64 10.02
CA SER A 60 15.70 -14.94 11.04
C SER A 60 15.17 -15.90 12.10
N ALA A 61 14.84 -15.39 13.29
CA ALA A 61 14.10 -16.15 14.29
C ALA A 61 12.78 -16.75 13.74
N ALA A 62 12.17 -16.10 12.74
CA ALA A 62 10.97 -16.62 12.07
C ALA A 62 11.24 -17.91 11.29
N THR A 63 12.40 -18.06 10.66
CA THR A 63 12.79 -19.30 9.97
C THR A 63 13.05 -20.43 10.98
N LEU A 64 13.72 -20.10 12.10
CA LEU A 64 14.06 -21.05 13.15
C LEU A 64 12.82 -21.60 13.87
N LEU A 65 11.83 -20.74 14.12
CA LEU A 65 10.56 -21.11 14.78
C LEU A 65 9.53 -21.65 13.78
N GLY A 66 9.46 -21.08 12.59
CA GLY A 66 8.45 -21.40 11.57
C GLY A 66 8.75 -22.66 10.76
N GLY A 67 10.02 -22.95 10.44
CA GLY A 67 10.39 -24.11 9.62
C GLY A 67 9.93 -25.46 10.20
N PRO A 68 10.19 -25.75 11.49
CA PRO A 68 9.68 -26.95 12.13
C PRO A 68 8.14 -27.03 12.14
N VAL A 69 7.47 -25.90 12.39
CA VAL A 69 6.01 -25.80 12.41
C VAL A 69 5.40 -26.04 11.03
N GLU A 70 6.06 -25.58 9.96
CA GLU A 70 5.65 -25.83 8.58
C GLU A 70 5.61 -27.33 8.27
N THR A 71 6.66 -28.05 8.68
CA THR A 71 6.73 -29.50 8.52
C THR A 71 5.68 -30.21 9.37
N TYR A 72 5.49 -29.78 10.62
CA TYR A 72 4.49 -30.31 11.53
C TYR A 72 3.07 -30.19 10.96
N ALA A 73 2.73 -29.02 10.40
CA ALA A 73 1.38 -28.70 9.93
C ALA A 73 1.09 -29.20 8.51
N TYR A 74 2.08 -29.16 7.61
CA TYR A 74 1.88 -29.37 6.17
C TYR A 74 2.83 -30.39 5.51
N GLY A 75 3.91 -30.79 6.19
CA GLY A 75 4.85 -31.82 5.73
C GLY A 75 6.15 -31.29 5.11
N THR A 76 7.00 -32.21 4.63
CA THR A 76 8.39 -31.96 4.21
C THR A 76 8.53 -31.24 2.86
N MET A 77 7.43 -30.91 2.17
CA MET A 77 7.48 -30.24 0.86
C MET A 77 8.21 -28.89 0.89
N TYR A 78 8.24 -28.20 2.04
CA TYR A 78 9.00 -26.96 2.18
C TYR A 78 10.52 -27.17 2.02
N LEU A 79 11.06 -28.39 2.20
CA LEU A 79 12.49 -28.69 1.98
C LEU A 79 12.93 -28.49 0.53
N TYR A 80 11.99 -28.42 -0.43
CA TYR A 80 12.30 -28.07 -1.82
C TYR A 80 12.91 -26.66 -1.98
N TRP A 81 12.81 -25.81 -0.95
CA TRP A 81 13.55 -24.56 -0.88
C TRP A 81 15.07 -24.74 -0.95
N ILE A 82 15.60 -25.91 -0.59
CA ILE A 82 17.04 -26.25 -0.76
C ILE A 82 17.42 -26.21 -2.23
N PHE A 83 16.63 -26.88 -3.09
CA PHE A 83 16.88 -26.91 -4.54
C PHE A 83 16.65 -25.54 -5.18
N ALA A 84 15.65 -24.80 -4.69
CA ALA A 84 15.41 -23.43 -5.11
C ALA A 84 16.61 -22.52 -4.79
N ALA A 85 17.19 -22.67 -3.58
CA ALA A 85 18.34 -21.89 -3.15
C ALA A 85 19.61 -22.22 -3.94
N LEU A 86 19.78 -23.47 -4.39
CA LEU A 86 20.85 -23.87 -5.32
C LEU A 86 20.74 -23.12 -6.65
N ILE A 87 19.55 -23.08 -7.25
CA ILE A 87 19.29 -22.35 -8.50
C ILE A 87 19.59 -20.85 -8.31
N GLY A 88 19.06 -20.24 -7.25
CA GLY A 88 19.26 -18.80 -7.03
C GLY A 88 20.72 -18.42 -6.74
N THR A 89 21.45 -19.30 -6.07
CA THR A 89 22.89 -19.10 -5.82
C THR A 89 23.71 -19.24 -7.08
N TYR A 90 23.35 -20.16 -7.97
CA TYR A 90 24.02 -20.28 -9.27
C TYR A 90 23.98 -18.96 -10.06
N PHE A 91 22.80 -18.31 -10.14
CA PHE A 91 22.68 -17.00 -10.78
C PHE A 91 23.46 -15.92 -10.04
N THR A 92 23.41 -15.91 -8.71
CA THR A 92 24.15 -14.95 -7.88
C THR A 92 25.66 -15.04 -8.11
N VAL A 93 26.22 -16.24 -8.10
CA VAL A 93 27.65 -16.53 -8.25
C VAL A 93 28.19 -16.13 -9.62
N ASN A 94 27.41 -16.38 -10.67
CA ASN A 94 27.87 -16.20 -12.04
C ASN A 94 27.56 -14.80 -12.61
N LEU A 95 26.47 -14.16 -12.18
CA LEU A 95 26.05 -12.87 -12.73
C LEU A 95 26.39 -11.70 -11.79
N PHE A 96 26.03 -11.79 -10.51
CA PHE A 96 26.03 -10.65 -9.61
C PHE A 96 27.35 -10.47 -8.86
N ILE A 97 27.97 -11.54 -8.37
CA ILE A 97 29.25 -11.44 -7.63
C ILE A 97 30.37 -10.82 -8.49
N PRO A 98 30.58 -11.22 -9.77
CA PRO A 98 31.59 -10.57 -10.62
C PRO A 98 31.30 -9.09 -10.84
N MET A 99 30.03 -8.73 -11.02
CA MET A 99 29.59 -7.35 -11.19
C MET A 99 29.92 -6.49 -9.96
N PHE A 100 29.63 -6.95 -8.74
CA PHE A 100 29.94 -6.19 -7.52
C PHE A 100 31.43 -5.92 -7.35
N HIS A 101 32.28 -6.90 -7.66
CA HIS A 101 33.74 -6.75 -7.57
C HIS A 101 34.31 -5.81 -8.65
N GLN A 102 33.67 -5.70 -9.83
CA GLN A 102 34.10 -4.78 -10.88
C GLN A 102 33.73 -3.32 -10.60
N ILE A 103 32.60 -3.07 -9.93
CA ILE A 103 32.13 -1.70 -9.65
C ILE A 103 32.99 -1.01 -8.59
N GLY A 104 33.52 -1.77 -7.62
CA GLY A 104 34.42 -1.24 -6.58
C GLY A 104 33.78 -0.20 -5.65
N ASN A 105 32.44 -0.14 -5.57
CA ASN A 105 31.68 0.72 -4.65
C ASN A 105 31.10 -0.12 -3.49
N TYR A 106 30.96 0.44 -2.29
CA TYR A 106 30.38 -0.30 -1.16
C TYR A 106 28.86 -0.48 -1.25
N SER A 107 28.14 0.35 -2.01
CA SER A 107 26.70 0.17 -2.27
C SER A 107 26.48 -0.59 -3.57
N VAL A 108 25.69 -1.67 -3.51
CA VAL A 108 25.30 -2.40 -4.73
C VAL A 108 24.41 -1.58 -5.66
N TYR A 109 23.73 -0.56 -5.14
CA TYR A 109 22.87 0.32 -5.92
C TYR A 109 23.66 1.31 -6.79
N ALA A 110 24.97 1.46 -6.56
CA ALA A 110 25.86 2.21 -7.44
C ALA A 110 25.83 1.69 -8.89
N TYR A 111 25.60 0.39 -9.08
CA TYR A 111 25.40 -0.20 -10.40
C TYR A 111 24.25 0.46 -11.18
N LEU A 112 23.14 0.76 -10.50
CA LEU A 112 21.95 1.31 -11.11
C LEU A 112 22.16 2.72 -11.64
N GLU A 113 23.05 3.49 -11.00
CA GLU A 113 23.47 4.78 -11.52
C GLU A 113 24.33 4.65 -12.77
N GLN A 114 25.32 3.74 -12.76
CA GLN A 114 26.18 3.51 -13.93
C GLN A 114 25.38 2.98 -15.13
N ARG A 115 24.36 2.14 -14.88
CA ARG A 115 23.57 1.52 -15.95
C ARG A 115 22.41 2.40 -16.43
N PHE A 116 21.75 3.10 -15.51
CA PHE A 116 20.55 3.89 -15.77
C PHE A 116 20.76 5.36 -15.43
N SER A 117 20.54 5.77 -14.17
CA SER A 117 20.68 7.16 -13.74
C SER A 117 20.74 7.28 -12.21
N LEU A 118 21.23 8.44 -11.75
CA LEU A 118 21.27 8.79 -10.33
C LEU A 118 19.89 8.71 -9.65
N ILE A 119 18.82 9.08 -10.37
CA ILE A 119 17.46 9.04 -9.84
C ILE A 119 17.06 7.61 -9.48
N VAL A 120 17.38 6.64 -10.34
CA VAL A 120 17.06 5.22 -10.10
C VAL A 120 17.82 4.70 -8.87
N ARG A 121 19.11 5.05 -8.73
CA ARG A 121 19.90 4.72 -7.54
C ARG A 121 19.23 5.26 -6.27
N ILE A 122 18.91 6.55 -6.23
CA ILE A 122 18.32 7.18 -5.04
C ILE A 122 16.96 6.58 -4.69
N ILE A 123 16.09 6.33 -5.67
CA ILE A 123 14.77 5.72 -5.44
C ILE A 123 14.93 4.34 -4.80
N VAL A 124 15.78 3.48 -5.38
CA VAL A 124 15.99 2.12 -4.86
C VAL A 124 16.65 2.16 -3.48
N THR A 125 17.60 3.06 -3.24
CA THR A 125 18.19 3.30 -1.92
C THR A 125 17.15 3.68 -0.88
N ILE A 126 16.25 4.63 -1.18
CA ILE A 126 15.19 5.05 -0.24
C ILE A 126 14.25 3.88 0.06
N ILE A 127 13.84 3.13 -0.96
CA ILE A 127 12.99 1.93 -0.80
C ILE A 127 13.69 0.91 0.10
N PHE A 128 14.97 0.66 -0.12
CA PHE A 128 15.75 -0.27 0.71
C PHE A 128 15.84 0.21 2.16
N ILE A 129 16.14 1.49 2.42
CA ILE A 129 16.23 2.04 3.78
C ILE A 129 14.88 1.87 4.52
N LEU A 130 13.77 2.21 3.87
CA LEU A 130 12.42 2.06 4.44
C LEU A 130 12.10 0.59 4.71
N TYR A 131 12.29 -0.28 3.72
CA TYR A 131 12.06 -1.72 3.84
C TYR A 131 12.85 -2.32 5.00
N ASN A 132 14.16 -2.04 5.04
CA ASN A 132 15.06 -2.68 5.98
C ASN A 132 14.85 -2.15 7.41
N THR A 133 14.49 -0.88 7.59
CA THR A 133 14.16 -0.33 8.92
C THR A 133 12.91 -0.99 9.50
N ILE A 134 11.86 -1.17 8.69
CA ILE A 134 10.64 -1.88 9.10
C ILE A 134 10.94 -3.35 9.39
N TYR A 135 11.74 -4.00 8.53
CA TYR A 135 12.15 -5.39 8.71
C TYR A 135 12.87 -5.62 10.05
N ILE A 136 13.86 -4.79 10.35
CA ILE A 136 14.63 -4.87 11.60
C ILE A 136 13.71 -4.69 12.83
N ALA A 137 12.78 -3.74 12.79
CA ALA A 137 11.85 -3.50 13.89
C ALA A 137 11.00 -4.75 14.22
N VAL A 138 10.62 -5.51 13.20
CA VAL A 138 9.83 -6.73 13.35
C VAL A 138 10.69 -7.87 13.87
N ILE A 139 11.87 -8.06 13.29
CA ILE A 139 12.78 -9.14 13.71
C ILE A 139 13.15 -9.00 15.18
N LEU A 140 13.18 -7.77 15.71
CA LEU A 140 13.41 -7.50 17.12
C LEU A 140 12.24 -7.95 18.01
N TYR A 141 11.00 -7.95 17.50
CA TYR A 141 9.81 -8.34 18.26
C TYR A 141 9.75 -9.84 18.56
N GLY A 142 9.94 -10.70 17.55
CA GLY A 142 9.88 -12.16 17.70
C GLY A 142 10.70 -12.76 18.87
N PRO A 143 12.02 -12.47 18.95
CA PRO A 143 12.87 -12.97 20.04
C PRO A 143 12.56 -12.25 21.37
N SER A 144 12.09 -10.99 21.34
CA SER A 144 11.71 -10.27 22.56
C SER A 144 10.43 -10.85 23.17
N LEU A 145 9.50 -11.29 22.32
CA LEU A 145 8.32 -12.05 22.75
C LEU A 145 8.73 -13.41 23.33
N ALA A 146 9.60 -14.16 22.63
CA ALA A 146 10.11 -15.43 23.13
C ALA A 146 10.84 -15.23 24.48
N LEU A 147 11.67 -14.19 24.59
CA LEU A 147 12.37 -13.85 25.83
C LEU A 147 11.37 -13.49 26.94
N SER A 148 10.41 -12.62 26.67
CA SER A 148 9.38 -12.18 27.62
C SER A 148 8.53 -13.35 28.12
N GLN A 149 8.18 -14.32 27.26
CA GLN A 149 7.37 -15.48 27.65
C GLN A 149 8.09 -16.44 28.60
N VAL A 150 9.40 -16.63 28.45
CA VAL A 150 10.15 -17.58 29.29
C VAL A 150 10.80 -16.92 30.52
N THR A 151 11.07 -15.61 30.46
CA THR A 151 11.61 -14.84 31.59
C THR A 151 10.54 -14.16 32.43
N GLY A 152 9.35 -13.93 31.86
CA GLY A 152 8.32 -13.03 32.40
C GLY A 152 8.73 -11.57 32.50
N LEU A 153 9.83 -11.16 31.85
CA LEU A 153 10.19 -9.76 31.72
C LEU A 153 9.18 -9.03 30.84
N ASP A 154 9.00 -7.74 31.11
CA ASP A 154 8.21 -6.87 30.25
C ASP A 154 8.78 -6.87 28.81
N ILE A 155 7.89 -6.97 27.82
CA ILE A 155 8.28 -7.10 26.43
C ILE A 155 9.02 -5.86 25.93
N TRP A 156 8.70 -4.66 26.45
CA TRP A 156 9.38 -3.43 26.07
C TRP A 156 10.80 -3.38 26.64
N PHE A 157 10.98 -3.89 27.86
CA PHE A 157 12.31 -4.06 28.43
C PHE A 157 13.16 -5.03 27.58
N ALA A 158 12.59 -6.17 27.16
CA ALA A 158 13.28 -7.14 26.30
C ALA A 158 13.67 -6.54 24.92
N ILE A 159 12.76 -5.79 24.29
CA ILE A 159 13.02 -5.06 23.04
C ILE A 159 14.14 -4.04 23.24
N GLY A 160 14.05 -3.22 24.29
CA GLY A 160 15.03 -2.19 24.61
C GLY A 160 16.42 -2.77 24.86
N SER A 161 16.52 -3.82 25.68
CA SER A 161 17.81 -4.46 25.98
C SER A 161 18.48 -5.08 24.75
N CYS A 162 17.71 -5.82 23.93
CA CYS A 162 18.23 -6.45 22.72
C CYS A 162 18.65 -5.41 21.68
N GLY A 163 17.84 -4.36 21.49
CA GLY A 163 18.14 -3.26 20.58
C GLY A 163 19.39 -2.49 20.99
N ILE A 164 19.52 -2.11 22.26
CA ILE A 164 20.68 -1.38 22.78
C ILE A 164 21.96 -2.19 22.61
N ILE A 165 21.97 -3.46 23.05
CA ILE A 165 23.16 -4.32 22.94
C ILE A 165 23.57 -4.46 21.47
N CYS A 166 22.62 -4.72 20.57
CA CYS A 166 22.87 -4.84 19.14
C CYS A 166 23.46 -3.57 18.53
N THR A 167 22.90 -2.41 18.90
CA THR A 167 23.38 -1.10 18.47
C THR A 167 24.81 -0.87 18.91
N LEU A 168 25.13 -1.15 20.17
CA LEU A 168 26.43 -0.86 20.76
C LEU A 168 27.53 -1.65 20.06
N TYR A 169 27.40 -2.97 19.95
CA TYR A 169 28.48 -3.76 19.32
C TYR A 169 28.60 -3.48 17.80
N THR A 170 27.49 -3.16 17.12
CA THR A 170 27.49 -2.85 15.68
C THR A 170 28.09 -1.47 15.39
N SER A 171 27.71 -0.46 16.15
CA SER A 171 28.19 0.92 16.00
C SER A 171 29.65 1.10 16.42
N ILE A 172 30.09 0.36 17.44
CA ILE A 172 31.48 0.42 17.93
C ILE A 172 32.41 -0.37 17.00
N GLY A 173 32.05 -1.60 16.66
CA GLY A 173 32.96 -2.55 16.00
C GLY A 173 32.87 -2.61 14.47
N GLY A 174 31.83 -2.03 13.86
CA GLY A 174 31.64 -2.05 12.41
C GLY A 174 31.51 -3.47 11.84
N MET A 175 31.68 -3.58 10.53
CA MET A 175 31.44 -4.79 9.75
C MET A 175 32.24 -6.01 10.22
N LYS A 176 33.48 -5.79 10.68
CA LYS A 176 34.36 -6.86 11.18
C LYS A 176 33.80 -7.47 12.47
N ALA A 177 33.31 -6.64 13.39
CA ALA A 177 32.66 -7.14 14.59
C ALA A 177 31.38 -7.89 14.27
N VAL A 178 30.54 -7.35 13.37
CA VAL A 178 29.30 -8.01 12.94
C VAL A 178 29.58 -9.42 12.42
N ILE A 179 30.59 -9.61 11.55
CA ILE A 179 30.93 -10.96 11.06
C ILE A 179 31.32 -11.91 12.21
N TRP A 180 32.13 -11.47 13.18
CA TRP A 180 32.57 -12.33 14.27
C TRP A 180 31.46 -12.62 15.29
N THR A 181 30.58 -11.66 15.58
CA THR A 181 29.38 -11.92 16.39
C THR A 181 28.47 -12.90 15.69
N ASP A 182 28.28 -12.75 14.37
CA ASP A 182 27.46 -13.66 13.58
C ASP A 182 28.02 -15.09 13.57
N VAL A 183 29.35 -15.26 13.59
CA VAL A 183 29.99 -16.59 13.68
C VAL A 183 29.61 -17.28 14.99
N VAL A 184 29.73 -16.58 16.12
CA VAL A 184 29.35 -17.12 17.44
C VAL A 184 27.85 -17.44 17.46
N GLN A 185 27.02 -16.53 16.98
CA GLN A 185 25.57 -16.69 16.87
C GLN A 185 25.19 -17.88 15.99
N THR A 186 25.88 -18.10 14.88
CA THR A 186 25.71 -19.27 14.01
C THR A 186 25.98 -20.58 14.73
N ILE A 187 27.09 -20.64 15.46
CA ILE A 187 27.47 -21.84 16.24
C ILE A 187 26.40 -22.14 17.29
N VAL A 188 25.95 -21.12 18.01
CA VAL A 188 24.91 -21.26 19.04
C VAL A 188 23.58 -21.71 18.43
N MET A 189 23.22 -21.20 17.25
CA MET A 189 22.02 -21.65 16.51
C MET A 189 22.09 -23.15 16.17
N PHE A 190 23.19 -23.62 15.58
CA PHE A 190 23.33 -25.04 15.23
C PHE A 190 23.35 -25.93 16.48
N LEU A 191 24.03 -25.51 17.55
CA LEU A 191 24.04 -26.25 18.83
C LEU A 191 22.62 -26.39 19.40
N GLY A 192 21.85 -25.30 19.42
CA GLY A 192 20.46 -25.32 19.90
C GLY A 192 19.58 -26.29 19.10
N LEU A 193 19.70 -26.30 17.77
CA LEU A 193 18.92 -27.21 16.92
C LEU A 193 19.35 -28.67 17.07
N ILE A 194 20.65 -28.96 17.10
CA ILE A 194 21.18 -30.32 17.24
C ILE A 194 20.75 -30.92 18.57
N LEU A 195 20.82 -30.16 19.67
CA LEU A 195 20.40 -30.63 20.98
C LEU A 195 18.89 -30.89 21.03
N SER A 196 18.06 -30.00 20.47
CA SER A 196 16.62 -30.23 20.33
C SER A 196 16.30 -31.52 19.58
N ILE A 197 17.07 -31.87 18.55
CA ILE A 197 16.91 -33.11 17.79
C ILE A 197 17.31 -34.33 18.63
N ILE A 198 18.45 -34.28 19.30
CA ILE A 198 18.96 -35.40 20.12
C ILE A 198 17.94 -35.75 21.22
N PHE A 199 17.56 -34.76 22.03
CA PHE A 199 16.60 -34.99 23.11
C PHE A 199 15.18 -35.26 22.59
N GLY A 200 14.82 -34.68 21.45
CA GLY A 200 13.55 -34.96 20.81
C GLY A 200 13.41 -36.40 20.30
N PHE A 201 14.47 -36.99 19.75
CA PHE A 201 14.46 -38.41 19.41
C PHE A 201 14.39 -39.31 20.65
N ILE A 202 15.06 -38.93 21.75
CA ILE A 202 15.00 -39.69 23.01
C ILE A 202 13.58 -39.68 23.57
N ASP A 203 12.96 -38.50 23.67
CA ASP A 203 11.61 -38.32 24.24
C ASP A 203 10.52 -39.00 23.38
N ALA A 204 10.66 -38.96 22.05
CA ALA A 204 9.71 -39.60 21.14
C ALA A 204 9.89 -41.14 21.01
N GLY A 205 10.84 -41.74 21.73
CA GLY A 205 11.05 -43.20 21.76
C GLY A 205 11.95 -43.75 20.65
N GLY A 206 12.85 -42.93 20.11
CA GLY A 206 13.89 -43.31 19.14
C GLY A 206 13.66 -42.77 17.72
N VAL A 207 14.75 -42.69 16.95
CA VAL A 207 14.76 -42.14 15.57
C VAL A 207 13.75 -42.85 14.67
N ARG A 208 13.76 -44.19 14.69
CA ARG A 208 12.89 -45.02 13.84
C ARG A 208 11.40 -44.73 14.09
N LYS A 209 11.00 -44.67 15.36
CA LYS A 209 9.60 -44.42 15.75
C LYS A 209 9.11 -43.04 15.29
N VAL A 210 9.96 -42.02 15.36
CA VAL A 210 9.61 -40.67 14.87
C VAL A 210 9.31 -40.67 13.38
N PHE A 211 10.18 -41.30 12.57
CA PHE A 211 9.98 -41.35 11.13
C PHE A 211 8.80 -42.24 10.73
N GLU A 212 8.56 -43.37 11.43
CA GLU A 212 7.37 -44.19 11.23
C GLU A 212 6.09 -43.38 11.46
N ILE A 213 5.98 -42.68 12.59
CA ILE A 213 4.81 -41.82 12.89
C ILE A 213 4.66 -40.68 11.86
N ALA A 214 5.76 -40.08 11.42
CA ALA A 214 5.72 -39.01 10.43
C ALA A 214 5.31 -39.50 9.03
N ILE A 215 5.66 -40.74 8.65
CA ILE A 215 5.20 -41.38 7.42
C ILE A 215 3.71 -41.68 7.52
N ASP A 216 3.27 -42.32 8.61
CA ASP A 216 1.86 -42.66 8.84
C ASP A 216 0.97 -41.40 8.86
N GLY A 217 1.50 -40.30 9.38
CA GLY A 217 0.84 -38.99 9.40
C GLY A 217 0.91 -38.18 8.10
N ASN A 218 1.41 -38.75 7.00
CA ASN A 218 1.63 -38.07 5.72
C ASN A 218 2.46 -36.77 5.83
N ARG A 219 3.40 -36.70 6.76
CA ARG A 219 4.32 -35.57 6.92
C ARG A 219 5.54 -35.68 6.03
N ILE A 220 5.95 -36.90 5.68
CA ILE A 220 7.02 -37.12 4.71
C ILE A 220 6.41 -37.25 3.32
N GLN A 221 6.45 -36.15 2.57
CA GLN A 221 5.99 -36.08 1.20
C GLN A 221 7.19 -35.84 0.28
N LEU A 222 7.44 -36.76 -0.64
CA LEU A 222 8.63 -36.74 -1.49
C LEU A 222 8.51 -35.77 -2.66
N ALA A 223 7.37 -35.70 -3.35
CA ALA A 223 7.16 -34.76 -4.45
C ALA A 223 5.67 -34.53 -4.73
N ASN A 224 5.28 -33.27 -4.93
CA ASN A 224 3.98 -32.90 -5.50
C ASN A 224 4.20 -32.17 -6.84
N MET A 225 3.99 -32.89 -7.94
CA MET A 225 4.23 -32.42 -9.31
C MET A 225 3.05 -31.66 -9.93
N SER A 226 2.03 -31.33 -9.15
CA SER A 226 0.86 -30.59 -9.65
C SER A 226 1.22 -29.20 -10.16
N PHE A 227 0.63 -28.81 -11.29
CA PHE A 227 0.71 -27.44 -11.83
C PHE A 227 -0.34 -26.49 -11.23
N ASN A 228 -1.12 -26.95 -10.25
CA ASN A 228 -2.11 -26.10 -9.61
C ASN A 228 -1.44 -25.03 -8.74
N LEU A 229 -1.54 -23.78 -9.17
CA LEU A 229 -0.98 -22.61 -8.49
C LEU A 229 -1.63 -22.32 -7.11
N SER A 230 -2.75 -22.98 -6.80
CA SER A 230 -3.47 -22.83 -5.51
C SER A 230 -2.89 -23.70 -4.40
N ILE A 231 -2.03 -24.67 -4.74
CA ILE A 231 -1.40 -25.55 -3.76
C ILE A 231 -0.22 -24.82 -3.11
N ARG A 232 -0.12 -24.88 -1.77
CA ARG A 232 0.90 -24.19 -0.96
C ARG A 232 2.32 -24.47 -1.45
N TYR A 233 2.68 -25.75 -1.58
CA TYR A 233 3.95 -26.18 -2.15
C TYR A 233 3.75 -27.25 -3.21
N THR A 234 4.25 -26.94 -4.40
CA THR A 234 4.50 -27.90 -5.48
C THR A 234 5.99 -27.83 -5.82
N VAL A 235 6.52 -28.85 -6.48
CA VAL A 235 7.91 -28.82 -6.93
C VAL A 235 8.16 -27.58 -7.80
N TRP A 236 7.20 -27.22 -8.66
CA TRP A 236 7.32 -26.07 -9.57
C TRP A 236 7.31 -24.73 -8.87
N ASN A 237 6.34 -24.49 -7.96
CA ASN A 237 6.24 -23.19 -7.29
C ASN A 237 7.42 -22.95 -6.34
N ALA A 238 7.92 -24.01 -5.69
CA ALA A 238 9.05 -23.95 -4.78
C ALA A 238 10.35 -23.67 -5.54
N LEU A 239 10.60 -24.39 -6.65
CA LEU A 239 11.82 -24.21 -7.45
C LEU A 239 11.86 -22.84 -8.16
N ILE A 240 10.80 -22.47 -8.87
CA ILE A 240 10.78 -21.24 -9.66
C ILE A 240 10.65 -20.02 -8.75
N GLY A 241 9.64 -20.03 -7.87
CA GLY A 241 9.38 -18.92 -6.94
C GLY A 241 10.50 -18.77 -5.92
N GLY A 242 10.93 -19.87 -5.30
CA GLY A 242 12.04 -19.86 -4.35
C GLY A 242 13.38 -19.55 -5.00
N GLY A 243 13.61 -19.95 -6.25
CA GLY A 243 14.84 -19.66 -6.98
C GLY A 243 14.98 -18.18 -7.33
N LEU A 244 13.91 -17.56 -7.84
CA LEU A 244 13.85 -16.12 -8.08
C LEU A 244 13.99 -15.34 -6.77
N TYR A 245 13.28 -15.76 -5.72
CA TYR A 245 13.38 -15.14 -4.40
C TYR A 245 14.81 -15.20 -3.87
N THR A 246 15.46 -16.37 -3.91
CA THR A 246 16.82 -16.53 -3.39
C THR A 246 17.83 -15.72 -4.18
N THR A 247 17.67 -15.66 -5.50
CA THR A 247 18.51 -14.79 -6.36
C THR A 247 18.41 -13.34 -5.90
N ALA A 248 17.18 -12.81 -5.78
CA ALA A 248 16.96 -11.43 -5.38
C ALA A 248 17.45 -11.15 -3.94
N ALA A 249 17.22 -12.09 -3.01
CA ALA A 249 17.65 -11.95 -1.63
C ALA A 249 19.18 -11.92 -1.51
N PHE A 250 19.90 -12.71 -2.29
CA PHE A 250 21.36 -12.81 -2.19
C PHE A 250 22.09 -11.75 -3.00
N SER A 251 21.48 -11.21 -4.06
CA SER A 251 22.12 -10.19 -4.91
C SER A 251 21.61 -8.77 -4.69
N CYS A 252 20.30 -8.55 -4.53
CA CYS A 252 19.73 -7.19 -4.54
C CYS A 252 19.67 -6.55 -3.13
N LEU A 253 19.76 -7.34 -2.07
CA LEU A 253 19.78 -6.83 -0.69
C LEU A 253 21.21 -6.50 -0.29
N GLN A 254 21.42 -5.24 0.12
CA GLN A 254 22.72 -4.78 0.61
C GLN A 254 23.24 -5.63 1.78
N THR A 255 22.36 -6.10 2.67
CA THR A 255 22.72 -6.96 3.82
C THR A 255 23.51 -8.20 3.44
N GLN A 256 23.13 -8.84 2.34
CA GLN A 256 23.79 -10.04 1.84
C GLN A 256 24.96 -9.71 0.92
N ALA A 257 24.73 -8.82 -0.04
CA ALA A 257 25.74 -8.50 -1.04
C ALA A 257 26.99 -7.85 -0.42
N GLN A 258 26.85 -7.12 0.69
CA GLN A 258 27.96 -6.56 1.45
C GLN A 258 28.96 -7.61 1.95
N ARG A 259 28.52 -8.86 2.21
CA ARG A 259 29.42 -9.95 2.59
C ARG A 259 30.36 -10.38 1.47
N TYR A 260 29.92 -10.28 0.21
CA TYR A 260 30.78 -10.57 -0.94
C TYR A 260 31.90 -9.53 -1.10
N MET A 261 31.68 -8.31 -0.63
CA MET A 261 32.66 -7.21 -0.66
C MET A 261 33.67 -7.29 0.48
N CYS A 262 33.42 -8.11 1.50
CA CYS A 262 34.31 -8.27 2.66
C CYS A 262 35.49 -9.23 2.42
N VAL A 263 35.54 -9.85 1.23
CA VAL A 263 36.63 -10.73 0.81
C VAL A 263 37.33 -10.16 -0.42
N LYS A 264 38.65 -10.30 -0.48
CA LYS A 264 39.49 -9.60 -1.49
C LYS A 264 39.27 -10.04 -2.94
N SER A 265 38.87 -11.29 -3.18
CA SER A 265 38.82 -11.88 -4.52
C SER A 265 37.42 -12.33 -4.88
N THR A 266 37.03 -12.13 -6.14
CA THR A 266 35.77 -12.65 -6.70
C THR A 266 35.64 -14.16 -6.48
N ARG A 267 36.72 -14.93 -6.67
CA ARG A 267 36.71 -16.39 -6.39
C ARG A 267 36.46 -16.70 -4.92
N ALA A 268 36.97 -15.88 -4.01
CA ALA A 268 36.71 -16.03 -2.58
C ALA A 268 35.24 -15.71 -2.26
N ALA A 269 34.65 -14.67 -2.87
CA ALA A 269 33.23 -14.34 -2.73
C ALA A 269 32.32 -15.43 -3.28
N GLN A 270 32.67 -16.04 -4.41
CA GLN A 270 31.95 -17.19 -4.96
C GLN A 270 32.01 -18.39 -4.00
N LYS A 271 33.17 -18.66 -3.38
CA LYS A 271 33.28 -19.69 -2.33
C LYS A 271 32.41 -19.38 -1.11
N VAL A 272 32.30 -18.11 -0.70
CA VAL A 272 31.38 -17.69 0.39
C VAL A 272 29.95 -18.09 0.07
N ALA A 273 29.47 -17.78 -1.14
CA ALA A 273 28.11 -18.11 -1.56
C ALA A 273 27.84 -19.62 -1.58
N TRP A 274 28.79 -20.42 -2.09
CA TRP A 274 28.64 -21.88 -2.12
C TRP A 274 28.67 -22.52 -0.73
N ILE A 275 29.57 -22.08 0.16
CA ILE A 275 29.61 -22.58 1.54
C ILE A 275 28.32 -22.20 2.27
N ASN A 276 27.79 -21.00 2.05
CA ASN A 276 26.51 -20.58 2.63
C ASN A 276 25.35 -21.52 2.24
N ILE A 277 25.30 -21.99 0.99
CA ILE A 277 24.26 -22.95 0.57
C ILE A 277 24.39 -24.30 1.25
N ILE A 278 25.62 -24.79 1.49
CA ILE A 278 25.83 -26.01 2.25
C ILE A 278 25.28 -25.84 3.68
N LEU A 279 25.62 -24.73 4.33
CA LEU A 279 25.13 -24.43 5.68
C LEU A 279 23.60 -24.28 5.73
N MET A 280 23.00 -23.59 4.76
CA MET A 280 21.54 -23.47 4.63
C MET A 280 20.87 -24.82 4.42
N THR A 281 21.46 -25.69 3.61
CA THR A 281 20.94 -27.04 3.36
C THR A 281 20.89 -27.84 4.65
N ILE A 282 21.98 -27.84 5.43
CA ILE A 282 22.04 -28.51 6.73
C ILE A 282 20.97 -27.93 7.66
N LEU A 283 20.85 -26.61 7.74
CA LEU A 283 19.84 -25.95 8.57
C LEU A 283 18.40 -26.37 8.21
N TYR A 284 18.03 -26.29 6.94
CA TYR A 284 16.67 -26.65 6.51
C TYR A 284 16.35 -28.11 6.83
N LEU A 285 17.31 -29.02 6.64
CA LEU A 285 17.18 -30.42 7.04
C LEU A 285 16.98 -30.58 8.55
N LEU A 286 17.76 -29.87 9.38
CA LEU A 286 17.59 -29.89 10.84
C LEU A 286 16.19 -29.40 11.24
N CYS A 287 15.70 -28.29 10.68
CA CYS A 287 14.35 -27.80 10.92
C CYS A 287 13.28 -28.82 10.52
N GLY A 288 13.50 -29.56 9.43
CA GLY A 288 12.56 -30.56 8.93
C GLY A 288 12.49 -31.76 9.86
N CYS A 289 13.65 -32.22 10.34
CA CYS A 289 13.74 -33.25 11.36
C CYS A 289 13.02 -32.85 12.65
N ILE A 290 13.21 -31.62 13.12
CA ILE A 290 12.50 -31.11 14.32
C ILE A 290 11.00 -31.12 14.09
N GLY A 291 10.53 -30.71 12.91
CA GLY A 291 9.12 -30.73 12.60
C GLY A 291 8.50 -32.13 12.58
N CYS A 292 9.23 -33.14 12.12
CA CYS A 292 8.84 -34.55 12.27
C CYS A 292 8.78 -34.98 13.75
N ILE A 293 9.74 -34.55 14.57
CA ILE A 293 9.76 -34.82 16.03
C ILE A 293 8.55 -34.16 16.71
N LEU A 294 8.25 -32.90 16.39
CA LEU A 294 7.07 -32.20 16.89
C LEU A 294 5.79 -32.97 16.54
N TYR A 295 5.72 -33.48 15.32
CA TYR A 295 4.55 -34.26 14.89
C TYR A 295 4.47 -35.59 15.64
N ALA A 296 5.59 -36.30 15.82
CA ALA A 296 5.61 -37.54 16.58
C ALA A 296 5.17 -37.38 18.04
N LYS A 297 5.46 -36.23 18.66
CA LYS A 297 5.03 -35.94 20.04
C LYS A 297 3.57 -35.49 20.15
N TYR A 298 3.10 -34.67 19.21
CA TYR A 298 1.80 -34.00 19.32
C TYR A 298 0.71 -34.51 18.37
N ASN A 299 0.95 -35.57 17.59
CA ASN A 299 -0.04 -36.13 16.66
C ASN A 299 -1.36 -36.54 17.35
N GLN A 300 -1.32 -37.00 18.60
CA GLN A 300 -2.50 -37.42 19.37
C GLN A 300 -3.25 -36.24 19.99
N CYS A 301 -2.54 -35.17 20.34
CA CYS A 301 -3.12 -33.98 20.99
C CYS A 301 -2.43 -32.72 20.46
N ASP A 302 -3.08 -32.05 19.50
CA ASP A 302 -2.57 -30.82 18.90
C ASP A 302 -2.66 -29.65 19.91
N PRO A 303 -1.53 -29.08 20.37
CA PRO A 303 -1.50 -28.05 21.41
C PRO A 303 -2.28 -26.78 21.04
N LEU A 304 -2.38 -26.48 19.73
CA LEU A 304 -3.15 -25.32 19.25
C LEU A 304 -4.66 -25.54 19.42
N ARG A 305 -5.15 -26.75 19.09
CA ARG A 305 -6.57 -27.11 19.26
C ARG A 305 -6.94 -27.30 20.73
N ALA A 306 -6.00 -27.81 21.52
CA ALA A 306 -6.13 -27.94 22.97
C ALA A 306 -6.06 -26.59 23.72
N LYS A 307 -5.84 -25.47 23.03
CA LYS A 307 -5.68 -24.11 23.60
C LYS A 307 -4.52 -24.00 24.61
N LEU A 308 -3.51 -24.85 24.49
CA LEU A 308 -2.26 -24.75 25.27
C LEU A 308 -1.38 -23.62 24.75
N ILE A 309 -1.47 -23.33 23.45
CA ILE A 309 -0.78 -22.21 22.79
C ILE A 309 -1.78 -21.35 22.02
N SER A 310 -1.46 -20.06 21.89
CA SER A 310 -2.31 -19.07 21.21
C SER A 310 -2.03 -18.96 19.71
N LYS A 311 -0.80 -19.30 19.30
CA LYS A 311 -0.31 -19.16 17.93
C LYS A 311 0.58 -20.34 17.56
N SER A 312 0.69 -20.64 16.27
CA SER A 312 1.42 -21.80 15.76
C SER A 312 2.94 -21.71 15.94
N ASP A 313 3.51 -20.50 15.93
CA ASP A 313 4.94 -20.23 16.16
C ASP A 313 5.40 -20.53 17.60
N GLN A 314 4.46 -20.69 18.54
CA GLN A 314 4.73 -21.06 19.94
C GLN A 314 4.92 -22.58 20.13
N LEU A 315 4.65 -23.40 19.10
CA LEU A 315 4.71 -24.86 19.22
C LEU A 315 6.13 -25.37 19.50
N TYR A 316 7.13 -24.85 18.79
CA TYR A 316 8.52 -25.28 19.00
C TYR A 316 9.09 -24.81 20.36
N PRO A 317 8.86 -23.55 20.81
CA PRO A 317 9.18 -23.15 22.18
C PRO A 317 8.51 -24.01 23.26
N LEU A 318 7.22 -24.36 23.10
CA LEU A 318 6.52 -25.24 24.02
C LEU A 318 7.22 -26.60 24.12
N PHE A 319 7.53 -27.21 22.97
CA PHE A 319 8.27 -28.47 22.90
C PHE A 319 9.62 -28.42 23.63
N VAL A 320 10.39 -27.35 23.44
CA VAL A 320 11.67 -27.18 24.12
C VAL A 320 11.47 -27.10 25.63
N ILE A 321 10.48 -26.35 26.10
CA ILE A 321 10.22 -26.23 27.55
C ILE A 321 9.82 -27.58 28.14
N GLU A 322 8.94 -28.33 27.48
CA GLU A 322 8.47 -29.63 27.97
C GLU A 322 9.56 -30.71 27.95
N THR A 323 10.38 -30.74 26.91
CA THR A 323 11.37 -31.81 26.68
C THR A 323 12.73 -31.48 27.32
N LEU A 324 13.21 -30.24 27.13
CA LEU A 324 14.54 -29.80 27.58
C LEU A 324 14.50 -29.12 28.95
N GLY A 325 13.34 -28.65 29.43
CA GLY A 325 13.22 -27.93 30.71
C GLY A 325 13.62 -28.74 31.95
N ARG A 326 13.76 -30.06 31.83
CA ARG A 326 14.31 -30.92 32.89
C ARG A 326 15.82 -30.80 33.06
N PHE A 327 16.53 -30.29 32.05
CA PHE A 327 17.98 -30.17 32.03
C PHE A 327 18.39 -28.69 32.19
N PRO A 328 19.06 -28.32 33.30
CA PRO A 328 19.42 -26.93 33.54
C PRO A 328 20.37 -26.39 32.45
N GLY A 329 20.05 -25.23 31.89
CA GLY A 329 20.88 -24.54 30.88
C GLY A 329 20.50 -24.81 29.42
N LEU A 330 19.82 -25.93 29.11
CA LEU A 330 19.47 -26.27 27.72
C LEU A 330 18.34 -25.39 27.17
N THR A 331 17.36 -25.03 28.00
CA THR A 331 16.31 -24.08 27.62
C THR A 331 16.90 -22.68 27.39
N GLY A 332 17.84 -22.25 28.25
CA GLY A 332 18.60 -21.01 28.05
C GLY A 332 19.43 -21.00 26.75
N LEU A 333 20.04 -22.12 26.39
CA LEU A 333 20.79 -22.27 25.13
C LEU A 333 19.87 -22.18 23.91
N PHE A 334 18.68 -22.78 23.96
CA PHE A 334 17.69 -22.67 22.88
C PHE A 334 17.19 -21.23 22.69
N ILE A 335 16.88 -20.52 23.79
CA ILE A 335 16.49 -19.11 23.73
C ILE A 335 17.64 -18.27 23.17
N SER A 336 18.88 -18.59 23.57
CA SER A 336 20.10 -17.98 23.05
C SER A 336 20.25 -18.20 21.54
N ALA A 337 19.86 -19.37 21.01
CA ALA A 337 19.82 -19.64 19.57
C ALA A 337 18.77 -18.77 18.84
N ILE A 338 17.56 -18.62 19.40
CA ILE A 338 16.53 -17.75 18.82
C ILE A 338 17.00 -16.29 18.83
N LEU A 339 17.56 -15.82 19.94
CA LEU A 339 18.11 -14.46 20.07
C LEU A 339 19.25 -14.24 19.08
N SER A 340 20.13 -15.23 18.92
CA SER A 340 21.25 -15.20 17.98
C SER A 340 20.78 -14.97 16.54
N ALA A 341 19.74 -15.69 16.09
CA ALA A 341 19.16 -15.54 14.75
C ALA A 341 18.63 -14.12 14.49
N SER A 342 18.01 -13.50 15.49
CA SER A 342 17.51 -12.13 15.35
C SER A 342 18.61 -11.09 15.44
N LEU A 343 19.53 -11.21 16.39
CA LEU A 343 20.60 -10.25 16.62
C LEU A 343 21.53 -10.13 15.41
N SER A 344 21.91 -11.23 14.76
CA SER A 344 22.71 -11.23 13.54
C SER A 344 22.04 -10.44 12.42
N THR A 345 20.74 -10.67 12.22
CA THR A 345 19.96 -10.02 11.19
C THR A 345 19.82 -8.52 11.45
N ILE A 346 19.59 -8.13 12.70
CA ILE A 346 19.51 -6.72 13.12
C ILE A 346 20.85 -6.01 12.89
N SER A 347 21.97 -6.60 13.33
CA SER A 347 23.29 -5.97 13.19
C SER A 347 23.71 -5.81 11.72
N SER A 348 23.45 -6.81 10.89
CA SER A 348 23.69 -6.72 9.45
C SER A 348 22.80 -5.68 8.79
N GLY A 349 21.52 -5.64 9.16
CA GLY A 349 20.57 -4.66 8.67
C GLY A 349 20.99 -3.22 8.96
N ILE A 350 21.37 -2.92 10.21
CA ILE A 350 21.84 -1.59 10.62
C ILE A 350 23.08 -1.19 9.81
N ASN A 351 24.08 -2.07 9.72
CA ASN A 351 25.32 -1.78 9.00
C ASN A 351 25.06 -1.47 7.52
N SER A 352 24.16 -2.22 6.87
CA SER A 352 23.79 -1.99 5.48
C SER A 352 23.03 -0.69 5.25
N VAL A 353 22.13 -0.31 6.15
CA VAL A 353 21.44 1.00 6.08
C VAL A 353 22.45 2.14 6.19
N VAL A 354 23.38 2.04 7.12
CA VAL A 354 24.46 3.02 7.27
C VAL A 354 25.34 3.09 6.03
N THR A 355 25.63 1.95 5.40
CA THR A 355 26.43 1.87 4.18
C THR A 355 25.76 2.63 3.03
N VAL A 356 24.48 2.41 2.79
CA VAL A 356 23.76 3.07 1.69
C VAL A 356 23.47 4.55 1.99
N ILE A 357 23.19 4.93 3.24
CA ILE A 357 23.05 6.34 3.61
C ILE A 357 24.36 7.09 3.33
N LEU A 358 25.50 6.50 3.68
CA LEU A 358 26.79 7.13 3.44
C LEU A 358 27.11 7.23 1.94
N GLU A 359 27.02 6.12 1.21
CA GLU A 359 27.44 6.06 -0.20
C GLU A 359 26.46 6.68 -1.18
N ASP A 360 25.17 6.41 -1.02
CA ASP A 360 24.16 6.77 -2.02
C ASP A 360 23.51 8.11 -1.73
N ILE A 361 23.41 8.50 -0.46
CA ILE A 361 22.78 9.77 -0.06
C ILE A 361 23.86 10.80 0.24
N TYR A 362 24.67 10.58 1.28
CA TYR A 362 25.56 11.63 1.79
C TYR A 362 26.69 11.96 0.81
N LYS A 363 27.46 10.97 0.37
CA LYS A 363 28.55 11.17 -0.60
C LYS A 363 28.05 11.67 -1.95
N ARG A 364 26.85 11.27 -2.36
CA ARG A 364 26.35 11.59 -3.70
C ARG A 364 25.56 12.89 -3.80
N LEU A 365 24.83 13.28 -2.74
CA LEU A 365 23.96 14.47 -2.75
C LEU A 365 24.50 15.65 -1.95
N VAL A 366 25.34 15.42 -0.92
CA VAL A 366 25.70 16.46 0.05
C VAL A 366 27.10 17.02 -0.20
N VAL A 367 28.04 16.22 -0.71
CA VAL A 367 29.46 16.59 -0.72
C VAL A 367 30.05 16.55 -2.12
N GLU A 368 30.53 17.71 -2.62
CA GLU A 368 31.26 17.84 -3.90
C GLU A 368 32.76 17.47 -3.80
N HIS A 369 33.34 17.39 -2.59
CA HIS A 369 34.79 17.16 -2.38
C HIS A 369 35.12 15.93 -1.53
N ALA A 370 36.23 15.24 -1.81
CA ALA A 370 36.66 14.04 -1.08
C ALA A 370 36.78 14.30 0.45
N MET A 371 35.96 13.62 1.24
CA MET A 371 35.91 13.77 2.70
C MET A 371 36.95 12.88 3.40
N SER A 372 37.58 13.38 4.47
CA SER A 372 38.48 12.59 5.33
C SER A 372 37.78 11.37 5.94
N ASP A 373 38.45 10.22 5.94
CA ASP A 373 37.96 8.94 6.48
C ASP A 373 37.44 9.03 7.92
N LYS A 374 38.02 9.91 8.76
CA LYS A 374 37.56 10.12 10.14
C LYS A 374 36.15 10.70 10.20
N ARG A 375 35.81 11.65 9.33
CA ARG A 375 34.46 12.26 9.30
C ARG A 375 33.42 11.25 8.79
N GLN A 376 33.79 10.45 7.80
CA GLN A 376 32.93 9.39 7.27
C GLN A 376 32.59 8.34 8.36
N ALA A 377 33.59 7.88 9.12
CA ALA A 377 33.38 6.94 10.22
C ALA A 377 32.48 7.52 11.33
N ILE A 378 32.62 8.81 11.66
CA ILE A 378 31.75 9.48 12.64
C ILE A 378 30.29 9.53 12.15
N ILE A 379 30.07 9.90 10.88
CA ILE A 379 28.72 9.93 10.28
C ILE A 379 28.11 8.52 10.29
N SER A 380 28.90 7.50 9.97
CA SER A 380 28.44 6.11 10.03
C SER A 380 28.00 5.69 11.44
N LYS A 381 28.75 6.09 12.48
CA LYS A 381 28.39 5.82 13.88
C LYS A 381 27.12 6.54 14.32
N ILE A 382 26.96 7.80 13.95
CA ILE A 382 25.77 8.60 14.26
C ILE A 382 24.54 7.99 13.57
N SER A 383 24.66 7.59 12.30
CA SER A 383 23.58 6.93 11.55
C SER A 383 23.15 5.61 12.21
N CYS A 384 24.07 4.82 12.77
CA CYS A 384 23.72 3.61 13.53
C CYS A 384 22.82 3.93 14.73
N HIS A 385 23.13 4.99 15.48
CA HIS A 385 22.34 5.40 16.65
C HIS A 385 20.97 5.98 16.26
N ILE A 386 20.90 6.76 15.16
CA ILE A 386 19.64 7.32 14.67
C ILE A 386 18.67 6.21 14.26
N CYS A 387 19.14 5.18 13.54
CA CYS A 387 18.32 4.05 13.09
C CYS A 387 17.61 3.30 14.21
N ILE A 388 18.11 3.39 15.46
CA ILE A 388 17.49 2.76 16.63
C ILE A 388 16.80 3.76 17.55
N SER A 389 17.22 5.03 17.62
CA SER A 389 16.47 6.06 18.36
C SER A 389 15.08 6.32 17.77
N SER A 390 14.93 6.12 16.45
CA SER A 390 13.62 6.13 15.76
C SER A 390 12.74 4.91 16.11
N ASN A 391 13.31 3.87 16.75
CA ASN A 391 12.62 2.71 17.29
C ASN A 391 12.31 2.86 18.80
N ASN A 392 12.21 4.10 19.30
CA ASN A 392 11.79 4.40 20.66
C ASN A 392 10.49 3.65 21.06
N PRO A 393 10.37 3.16 22.31
CA PRO A 393 9.24 2.36 22.80
C PRO A 393 7.90 3.13 22.93
N LEU A 394 7.83 4.37 22.41
CA LEU A 394 6.66 5.25 22.45
C LEU A 394 5.67 5.05 21.28
N LEU A 395 5.93 4.11 20.36
CA LEU A 395 4.96 3.68 19.35
C LEU A 395 4.54 2.22 19.59
N PRO A 396 3.25 1.87 19.45
CA PRO A 396 2.78 0.50 19.61
C PRO A 396 3.25 -0.37 18.42
N LEU A 397 4.51 -0.82 18.48
CA LEU A 397 5.19 -1.69 17.52
C LEU A 397 4.61 -3.11 17.47
N TYR A 398 3.73 -3.47 18.40
CA TYR A 398 2.89 -4.67 18.32
C TYR A 398 2.07 -4.72 17.02
N SER A 399 1.58 -3.55 16.58
CA SER A 399 0.87 -3.43 15.30
C SER A 399 1.81 -3.60 14.11
N ILE A 400 3.12 -3.31 14.25
CA ILE A 400 4.15 -3.36 13.19
C ILE A 400 4.65 -4.79 12.95
N SER A 401 4.77 -5.62 13.99
CA SER A 401 5.13 -7.05 13.83
C SER A 401 3.99 -7.89 13.27
N VAL A 402 2.75 -7.61 13.67
CA VAL A 402 1.54 -8.09 12.98
C VAL A 402 1.48 -7.50 11.58
N MET A 403 1.87 -6.24 11.39
CA MET A 403 2.02 -5.62 10.07
C MET A 403 3.03 -6.33 9.20
N TRP A 404 4.02 -7.05 9.71
CA TRP A 404 5.03 -7.81 8.95
C TRP A 404 4.61 -9.21 8.55
N TYR A 405 3.88 -9.92 9.41
CA TYR A 405 3.16 -11.11 8.97
C TYR A 405 2.05 -10.73 7.99
N ALA A 406 1.41 -9.59 8.21
CA ALA A 406 0.58 -8.93 7.23
C ALA A 406 1.41 -8.26 6.11
N PHE A 407 2.73 -8.04 6.21
CA PHE A 407 3.57 -7.40 5.16
C PHE A 407 4.15 -8.45 4.23
N ASN A 408 4.45 -9.65 4.73
CA ASN A 408 4.79 -10.86 3.96
C ASN A 408 3.54 -11.53 3.42
N GLY A 409 2.47 -11.53 4.22
CA GLY A 409 1.10 -11.73 3.77
C GLY A 409 0.79 -10.74 2.66
N VAL A 410 1.00 -9.44 2.86
CA VAL A 410 0.91 -8.38 1.84
C VAL A 410 2.00 -8.47 0.80
N PHE A 411 3.11 -9.18 0.95
CA PHE A 411 4.08 -9.35 -0.15
C PHE A 411 3.56 -10.42 -1.12
N LEU A 412 2.92 -11.46 -0.60
CA LEU A 412 2.14 -12.45 -1.35
C LEU A 412 0.78 -11.89 -1.83
N THR A 413 0.17 -10.97 -1.05
CA THR A 413 -1.01 -10.16 -1.43
C THR A 413 -0.61 -8.94 -2.25
N VAL A 414 0.69 -8.67 -2.43
CA VAL A 414 1.28 -7.73 -3.39
C VAL A 414 1.64 -8.52 -4.60
N ILE A 415 1.72 -9.86 -4.58
CA ILE A 415 1.72 -10.71 -5.78
C ILE A 415 0.29 -10.97 -6.30
N LEU A 416 -0.72 -11.01 -5.44
CA LEU A 416 -2.14 -10.99 -5.85
C LEU A 416 -2.65 -9.58 -6.11
N GLY A 417 -2.26 -8.66 -5.25
CA GLY A 417 -2.24 -7.24 -5.46
C GLY A 417 -1.07 -6.82 -6.33
N LEU A 418 -0.38 -7.70 -7.08
CA LEU A 418 0.52 -7.27 -8.16
C LEU A 418 -0.38 -6.91 -9.33
N LEU A 419 -1.60 -7.44 -9.45
CA LEU A 419 -2.61 -6.85 -10.34
C LEU A 419 -3.05 -5.47 -9.84
N GLY A 420 -3.18 -5.30 -8.52
CA GLY A 420 -3.47 -4.01 -7.88
C GLY A 420 -2.32 -3.01 -8.02
N THR A 421 -1.08 -3.37 -7.66
CA THR A 421 0.13 -2.55 -7.70
C THR A 421 0.77 -2.50 -9.07
N PHE A 422 0.44 -3.39 -10.01
CA PHE A 422 0.73 -3.15 -11.43
C PHE A 422 -0.21 -2.07 -11.96
N ILE A 423 -1.43 -1.89 -11.42
CA ILE A 423 -2.35 -0.80 -11.81
C ILE A 423 -2.12 0.48 -10.98
N PHE A 424 -1.84 0.40 -9.67
CA PHE A 424 -1.40 1.52 -8.80
C PHE A 424 0.01 1.98 -9.15
N GLY A 425 0.87 1.02 -9.52
CA GLY A 425 2.19 1.25 -10.08
C GLY A 425 2.11 1.74 -11.50
N LEU A 426 1.25 1.23 -12.40
CA LEU A 426 1.07 1.85 -13.72
C LEU A 426 0.52 3.26 -13.59
N SER A 427 -0.47 3.53 -12.75
CA SER A 427 -1.00 4.89 -12.57
C SER A 427 0.03 5.82 -11.93
N GLY A 428 0.77 5.35 -10.92
CA GLY A 428 1.90 6.07 -10.34
C GLY A 428 3.06 6.27 -11.32
N ILE A 429 3.41 5.26 -12.13
CA ILE A 429 4.46 5.29 -13.15
C ILE A 429 4.04 6.15 -14.34
N ILE A 430 2.78 6.10 -14.79
CA ILE A 430 2.22 6.99 -15.80
C ILE A 430 2.24 8.43 -15.28
N GLY A 431 1.83 8.64 -14.02
CA GLY A 431 1.83 9.95 -13.38
C GLY A 431 3.25 10.51 -13.19
N LEU A 432 4.20 9.69 -12.75
CA LEU A 432 5.62 10.03 -12.62
C LEU A 432 6.31 10.15 -13.99
N TYR A 433 5.92 9.36 -14.99
CA TYR A 433 6.42 9.44 -16.37
C TYR A 433 6.03 10.78 -17.00
N HIS A 434 4.75 11.14 -16.93
CA HIS A 434 4.28 12.44 -17.39
C HIS A 434 4.81 13.60 -16.54
N GLY A 435 4.93 13.42 -15.22
CA GLY A 435 5.37 14.45 -14.29
C GLY A 435 6.88 14.70 -14.21
N CYS A 436 7.73 13.68 -14.42
CA CYS A 436 9.19 13.78 -14.29
C CYS A 436 9.92 13.83 -15.65
N ILE A 437 9.55 12.98 -16.62
CA ILE A 437 10.28 12.87 -17.90
C ILE A 437 9.89 13.99 -18.87
N ARG A 438 8.64 14.48 -18.81
CA ARG A 438 8.16 15.60 -19.63
C ARG A 438 8.34 16.98 -18.96
N SER A 439 8.88 17.01 -17.73
CA SER A 439 8.97 18.20 -16.87
C SER A 439 9.86 19.34 -17.36
N LYS A 440 10.61 19.15 -18.46
CA LYS A 440 11.55 20.17 -18.93
C LYS A 440 10.87 21.48 -19.39
N GLN A 441 9.54 21.53 -19.57
CA GLN A 441 8.76 22.75 -19.93
C GLN A 441 7.29 22.77 -19.42
N LEU A 442 7.03 22.56 -18.11
CA LEU A 442 5.63 22.66 -17.59
C LEU A 442 5.16 24.12 -17.44
N SER A 443 4.18 24.53 -18.24
CA SER A 443 3.40 25.77 -18.05
C SER A 443 2.22 25.53 -17.07
N ALA A 444 1.65 26.59 -16.49
CA ALA A 444 0.49 26.47 -15.61
C ALA A 444 -0.74 25.90 -16.33
N ASN A 445 -0.95 26.31 -17.59
CA ASN A 445 -2.01 25.78 -18.45
C ASN A 445 -1.81 24.29 -18.77
N GLU A 446 -0.57 23.83 -18.94
CA GLU A 446 -0.28 22.42 -19.13
C GLU A 446 -0.62 21.61 -17.86
N PHE A 447 -0.29 22.15 -16.69
CA PHE A 447 -0.52 21.49 -15.41
C PHE A 447 -2.02 21.45 -15.02
N LEU A 448 -2.76 22.54 -15.23
CA LEU A 448 -4.14 22.69 -14.78
C LEU A 448 -5.17 22.20 -15.81
N ILE A 449 -4.96 22.41 -17.11
CA ILE A 449 -5.95 22.12 -18.18
C ILE A 449 -5.39 21.34 -19.36
N ALA A 450 -4.19 20.76 -19.21
CA ALA A 450 -3.55 19.95 -20.25
C ALA A 450 -3.39 20.67 -21.62
N ASP A 451 -3.16 22.00 -21.60
CA ASP A 451 -3.09 22.92 -22.75
C ASP A 451 -4.38 23.06 -23.57
N GLY A 452 -5.50 22.45 -23.17
CA GLY A 452 -6.75 22.44 -23.97
C GLY A 452 -6.61 21.76 -25.35
N GLN A 453 -5.48 21.11 -25.63
CA GLN A 453 -5.10 20.61 -26.96
C GLN A 453 -5.18 19.08 -27.12
N MET A 454 -5.92 18.36 -26.29
CA MET A 454 -6.05 16.91 -26.49
C MET A 454 -6.78 16.58 -27.83
N LYS A 455 -6.11 15.84 -28.73
CA LYS A 455 -6.56 15.52 -30.12
C LYS A 455 -7.84 14.68 -30.14
N ILE A 456 -8.59 14.63 -31.25
CA ILE A 456 -9.87 13.89 -31.42
C ILE A 456 -9.92 12.44 -30.85
N ILE A 457 -8.81 11.69 -30.92
CA ILE A 457 -8.64 10.34 -30.35
C ILE A 457 -8.69 10.35 -28.78
N SER A 458 -8.61 11.52 -28.15
CA SER A 458 -8.64 11.75 -26.69
C SER A 458 -10.03 11.91 -26.08
N THR A 459 -11.10 11.83 -26.88
CA THR A 459 -12.47 11.96 -26.34
C THR A 459 -12.82 10.78 -25.43
N LEU A 460 -12.36 9.57 -25.74
CA LEU A 460 -12.57 8.39 -24.90
C LEU A 460 -11.81 8.46 -23.56
N PRO A 461 -10.48 8.73 -23.51
CA PRO A 461 -9.78 8.96 -22.25
C PRO A 461 -10.42 10.04 -21.36
N MET A 462 -10.86 11.15 -21.96
CA MET A 462 -11.55 12.21 -21.22
C MET A 462 -12.89 11.73 -20.66
N THR A 463 -13.64 10.96 -21.44
CA THR A 463 -14.91 10.38 -21.01
C THR A 463 -14.70 9.44 -19.83
N MET A 464 -13.73 8.53 -19.91
CA MET A 464 -13.37 7.64 -18.80
C MET A 464 -12.92 8.42 -17.56
N SER A 465 -12.18 9.51 -17.75
CA SER A 465 -11.76 10.37 -16.64
C SER A 465 -12.92 11.12 -15.97
N LEU A 466 -13.85 11.69 -16.74
CA LEU A 466 -15.10 12.24 -16.18
C LEU A 466 -15.88 11.18 -15.41
N LEU A 467 -15.99 9.98 -15.99
CA LEU A 467 -16.69 8.87 -15.39
C LEU A 467 -16.04 8.50 -14.05
N ALA A 468 -14.72 8.28 -14.02
CA ALA A 468 -13.98 7.86 -12.84
C ALA A 468 -14.16 8.80 -11.65
N SER A 469 -14.32 10.11 -11.87
CA SER A 469 -14.45 11.07 -10.75
C SER A 469 -15.84 11.23 -10.20
N ILE A 470 -16.85 10.79 -10.94
CA ILE A 470 -18.23 10.76 -10.46
C ILE A 470 -18.52 9.40 -9.83
N MET A 471 -17.92 8.36 -10.39
CA MET A 471 -17.96 7.00 -9.84
C MET A 471 -17.07 6.88 -8.60
N SER A 472 -17.61 7.27 -7.46
CA SER A 472 -16.95 6.98 -6.18
C SER A 472 -17.12 5.50 -5.79
N ALA A 473 -16.32 5.03 -4.83
CA ALA A 473 -16.58 3.72 -4.21
C ALA A 473 -17.96 3.66 -3.55
N ALA A 474 -18.55 4.79 -3.16
CA ALA A 474 -19.90 4.81 -2.62
C ALA A 474 -20.93 4.37 -3.68
N THR A 475 -20.76 4.72 -4.96
CA THR A 475 -21.64 4.23 -6.03
C THR A 475 -21.43 2.74 -6.29
N LEU A 476 -20.17 2.29 -6.35
CA LEU A 476 -19.83 0.89 -6.62
C LEU A 476 -20.28 -0.06 -5.49
N LEU A 477 -20.17 0.37 -4.22
CA LEU A 477 -20.59 -0.41 -3.06
C LEU A 477 -22.07 -0.22 -2.71
N GLY A 478 -22.54 1.03 -2.68
CA GLY A 478 -23.89 1.40 -2.27
C GLY A 478 -24.94 1.15 -3.34
N GLY A 479 -24.63 1.30 -4.64
CA GLY A 479 -25.59 1.08 -5.72
C GLY A 479 -26.22 -0.32 -5.73
N PRO A 480 -25.42 -1.40 -5.69
CA PRO A 480 -25.95 -2.76 -5.55
C PRO A 480 -26.75 -2.98 -4.25
N VAL A 481 -26.30 -2.41 -3.14
CA VAL A 481 -26.96 -2.52 -1.83
C VAL A 481 -28.31 -1.79 -1.82
N GLU A 482 -28.42 -0.65 -2.49
CA GLU A 482 -29.67 0.08 -2.65
C GLU A 482 -30.73 -0.77 -3.37
N ILE A 483 -30.31 -1.52 -4.40
CA ILE A 483 -31.21 -2.39 -5.17
C ILE A 483 -31.54 -3.67 -4.40
N TYR A 484 -30.57 -4.23 -3.67
CA TYR A 484 -30.80 -5.30 -2.71
C TYR A 484 -31.86 -4.93 -1.66
N ALA A 485 -31.79 -3.70 -1.12
CA ALA A 485 -32.62 -3.25 -0.01
C ALA A 485 -33.97 -2.66 -0.43
N TYR A 486 -34.06 -2.00 -1.59
CA TYR A 486 -35.24 -1.21 -2.01
C TYR A 486 -35.72 -1.45 -3.46
N GLY A 487 -34.96 -2.17 -4.31
CA GLY A 487 -35.38 -2.56 -5.66
C GLY A 487 -34.97 -1.62 -6.81
N THR A 488 -35.45 -1.91 -8.02
CA THR A 488 -34.98 -1.33 -9.30
C THR A 488 -35.50 0.07 -9.62
N MET A 489 -36.33 0.68 -8.78
CA MET A 489 -36.75 2.08 -8.94
C MET A 489 -35.54 3.04 -9.06
N TYR A 490 -34.39 2.64 -8.48
CA TYR A 490 -33.11 3.33 -8.64
C TYR A 490 -32.68 3.53 -10.11
N LEU A 491 -33.11 2.69 -11.06
CA LEU A 491 -32.76 2.82 -12.48
C LEU A 491 -33.36 4.08 -13.14
N TYR A 492 -34.39 4.71 -12.56
CA TYR A 492 -34.92 5.98 -13.04
C TYR A 492 -33.91 7.14 -12.98
N TRP A 493 -32.80 6.99 -12.24
CA TRP A 493 -31.67 7.93 -12.30
C TRP A 493 -31.09 8.08 -13.72
N ILE A 494 -31.20 7.05 -14.57
CA ILE A 494 -30.79 7.11 -15.98
C ILE A 494 -31.61 8.17 -16.73
N VAL A 495 -32.92 8.25 -16.48
CA VAL A 495 -33.80 9.24 -17.12
C VAL A 495 -33.45 10.65 -16.65
N ALA A 496 -33.24 10.82 -15.34
CA ALA A 496 -32.81 12.09 -14.78
C ALA A 496 -31.47 12.57 -15.37
N TRP A 497 -30.51 11.67 -15.60
CA TRP A 497 -29.24 12.04 -16.25
C TRP A 497 -29.37 12.47 -17.69
N ILE A 498 -30.35 11.98 -18.46
CA ILE A 498 -30.56 12.44 -19.84
C ILE A 498 -30.84 13.95 -19.82
N ILE A 499 -31.75 14.37 -18.94
CA ILE A 499 -32.12 15.78 -18.75
C ILE A 499 -30.91 16.56 -18.22
N GLY A 500 -30.23 16.05 -17.20
CA GLY A 500 -29.07 16.70 -16.61
C GLY A 500 -27.91 16.91 -17.60
N THR A 501 -27.65 15.91 -18.43
CA THR A 501 -26.62 15.94 -19.49
C THR A 501 -27.00 16.91 -20.60
N TYR A 502 -28.27 16.99 -20.96
CA TYR A 502 -28.76 17.96 -21.94
C TYR A 502 -28.44 19.40 -21.51
N PHE A 503 -28.83 19.80 -20.30
CA PHE A 503 -28.51 21.13 -19.78
C PHE A 503 -27.00 21.36 -19.67
N THR A 504 -26.25 20.37 -19.20
CA THR A 504 -24.79 20.48 -19.12
C THR A 504 -24.17 20.72 -20.50
N ALA A 505 -24.56 19.94 -21.51
CA ALA A 505 -23.98 19.97 -22.84
C ALA A 505 -24.33 21.25 -23.62
N TYR A 506 -25.56 21.74 -23.52
CA TYR A 506 -26.05 22.83 -24.36
C TYR A 506 -26.07 24.20 -23.66
N LEU A 507 -26.14 24.25 -22.33
CA LEU A 507 -26.13 25.51 -21.58
C LEU A 507 -24.75 25.81 -20.98
N PHE A 508 -24.23 24.88 -20.17
CA PHE A 508 -23.04 25.15 -19.33
C PHE A 508 -21.71 25.00 -20.08
N ILE A 509 -21.54 23.93 -20.87
CA ILE A 509 -20.28 23.70 -21.62
C ILE A 509 -19.94 24.86 -22.57
N PRO A 510 -20.87 25.39 -23.38
CA PRO A 510 -20.59 26.55 -24.22
C PRO A 510 -20.17 27.77 -23.40
N MET A 511 -20.86 28.05 -22.29
CA MET A 511 -20.54 29.17 -21.41
C MET A 511 -19.11 29.07 -20.86
N PHE A 512 -18.75 27.95 -20.21
CA PHE A 512 -17.42 27.78 -19.60
C PHE A 512 -16.30 27.97 -20.62
N ARG A 513 -16.52 27.54 -21.86
CA ARG A 513 -15.52 27.61 -22.92
C ARG A 513 -15.43 28.99 -23.58
N GLN A 514 -16.54 29.73 -23.69
CA GLN A 514 -16.53 31.09 -24.21
C GLN A 514 -15.86 32.06 -23.24
N MET A 515 -15.99 31.82 -21.94
CA MET A 515 -15.36 32.62 -20.90
C MET A 515 -13.83 32.56 -20.92
N GLY A 516 -13.24 31.39 -21.25
CA GLY A 516 -11.78 31.22 -21.32
C GLY A 516 -11.04 31.20 -19.97
N ASN A 517 -11.74 31.31 -18.84
CA ASN A 517 -11.17 31.21 -17.50
C ASN A 517 -11.00 29.75 -17.05
N ILE A 518 -9.95 29.46 -16.27
CA ILE A 518 -9.68 28.10 -15.75
C ILE A 518 -10.65 27.70 -14.62
N SER A 519 -11.09 28.64 -13.79
CA SER A 519 -12.12 28.41 -12.77
C SER A 519 -13.50 28.66 -13.35
N ILE A 520 -14.42 27.70 -13.21
CA ILE A 520 -15.83 27.88 -13.62
C ILE A 520 -16.56 28.93 -12.77
N TYR A 521 -16.04 29.23 -11.59
CA TYR A 521 -16.59 30.22 -10.67
C TYR A 521 -16.25 31.66 -11.07
N ALA A 522 -15.36 31.85 -12.05
CA ALA A 522 -15.10 33.16 -12.65
C ALA A 522 -16.38 33.80 -13.22
N TYR A 523 -17.38 33.00 -13.57
CA TYR A 523 -18.69 33.47 -14.04
C TYR A 523 -19.36 34.40 -13.04
N PHE A 524 -19.26 34.08 -11.75
CA PHE A 524 -19.91 34.86 -10.71
C PHE A 524 -19.28 36.24 -10.51
N GLU A 525 -17.99 36.40 -10.79
CA GLU A 525 -17.34 37.71 -10.79
C GLU A 525 -17.80 38.55 -11.99
N GLN A 526 -17.84 37.95 -13.19
CA GLN A 526 -18.28 38.63 -14.40
C GLN A 526 -19.78 39.01 -14.37
N ARG A 527 -20.63 38.15 -13.80
CA ARG A 527 -22.08 38.34 -13.76
C ARG A 527 -22.57 39.15 -12.55
N PHE A 528 -21.92 38.99 -11.39
CA PHE A 528 -22.37 39.59 -10.13
C PHE A 528 -21.30 40.46 -9.47
N SER A 529 -20.33 39.86 -8.77
CA SER A 529 -19.22 40.56 -8.12
C SER A 529 -18.15 39.59 -7.62
N LEU A 530 -16.96 40.11 -7.34
CA LEU A 530 -15.85 39.34 -6.75
C LEU A 530 -16.25 38.67 -5.43
N SER A 531 -17.05 39.34 -4.60
CA SER A 531 -17.54 38.79 -3.32
C SER A 531 -18.35 37.51 -3.52
N VAL A 532 -19.20 37.47 -4.57
CA VAL A 532 -20.01 36.27 -4.88
C VAL A 532 -19.10 35.13 -5.35
N ARG A 533 -18.09 35.41 -6.20
CA ARG A 533 -17.08 34.41 -6.60
C ARG A 533 -16.38 33.83 -5.38
N ILE A 534 -15.84 34.68 -4.49
CA ILE A 534 -15.10 34.23 -3.31
C ILE A 534 -15.98 33.37 -2.38
N VAL A 535 -17.24 33.77 -2.13
CA VAL A 535 -18.14 32.99 -1.26
C VAL A 535 -18.43 31.60 -1.84
N ILE A 536 -18.79 31.53 -3.12
CA ILE A 536 -19.14 30.26 -3.78
C ILE A 536 -17.91 29.36 -3.87
N THR A 537 -16.76 29.92 -4.25
CA THR A 537 -15.48 29.22 -4.27
C THR A 537 -15.12 28.69 -2.88
N SER A 538 -15.24 29.49 -1.82
CA SER A 538 -14.92 29.06 -0.45
C SER A 538 -15.83 27.91 0.00
N MET A 539 -17.13 27.99 -0.31
CA MET A 539 -18.08 26.91 -0.08
C MET A 539 -17.64 25.64 -0.79
N PHE A 540 -17.30 25.72 -2.08
CA PHE A 540 -16.83 24.57 -2.85
C PHE A 540 -15.58 23.95 -2.22
N VAL A 541 -14.57 24.75 -1.88
CA VAL A 541 -13.31 24.27 -1.28
C VAL A 541 -13.59 23.51 0.02
N ILE A 542 -14.36 24.08 0.95
CA ILE A 542 -14.64 23.47 2.25
C ILE A 542 -15.44 22.17 2.09
N VAL A 543 -16.56 22.24 1.37
CA VAL A 543 -17.49 21.12 1.20
C VAL A 543 -16.82 19.97 0.48
N ASN A 544 -16.13 20.27 -0.62
CA ASN A 544 -15.48 19.24 -1.43
C ASN A 544 -14.29 18.61 -0.68
N THR A 545 -13.55 19.36 0.14
CA THR A 545 -12.48 18.80 0.99
C THR A 545 -13.05 17.78 1.99
N ILE A 546 -14.14 18.12 2.68
CA ILE A 546 -14.80 17.21 3.63
C ILE A 546 -15.35 15.98 2.90
N PHE A 547 -16.01 16.17 1.77
CA PHE A 547 -16.54 15.10 0.93
C PHE A 547 -15.45 14.09 0.52
N ILE A 548 -14.32 14.58 0.00
CA ILE A 548 -13.21 13.71 -0.44
C ILE A 548 -12.56 12.98 0.75
N ALA A 549 -12.40 13.66 1.88
CA ALA A 549 -11.86 13.06 3.11
C ALA A 549 -12.73 11.88 3.58
N ILE A 550 -14.05 12.03 3.51
CA ILE A 550 -14.97 10.96 3.87
C ILE A 550 -14.92 9.82 2.84
N ILE A 551 -14.85 10.13 1.54
CA ILE A 551 -14.78 9.10 0.48
C ILE A 551 -13.54 8.23 0.61
N LEU A 552 -12.41 8.75 1.09
CA LEU A 552 -11.20 7.96 1.32
C LEU A 552 -11.42 6.85 2.36
N TYR A 553 -12.33 7.03 3.33
CA TYR A 553 -12.52 6.09 4.44
C TYR A 553 -13.14 4.75 4.02
N GLY A 554 -14.24 4.77 3.24
CA GLY A 554 -15.01 3.56 2.89
C GLY A 554 -14.21 2.44 2.19
N PRO A 555 -13.43 2.74 1.13
CA PRO A 555 -12.54 1.78 0.48
C PRO A 555 -11.45 1.25 1.39
N CYS A 556 -10.93 2.09 2.29
CA CYS A 556 -9.89 1.68 3.23
C CYS A 556 -10.45 0.72 4.27
N LEU A 557 -11.71 0.90 4.68
CA LEU A 557 -12.44 -0.08 5.49
C LEU A 557 -12.63 -1.39 4.73
N ALA A 558 -13.09 -1.35 3.46
CA ALA A 558 -13.23 -2.54 2.64
C ALA A 558 -11.90 -3.28 2.43
N LEU A 559 -10.82 -2.53 2.15
CA LEU A 559 -9.46 -3.07 2.07
C LEU A 559 -9.04 -3.71 3.39
N SER A 560 -9.27 -3.03 4.51
CA SER A 560 -8.96 -3.52 5.86
C SER A 560 -9.68 -4.85 6.18
N GLN A 561 -10.95 -4.98 5.80
CA GLN A 561 -11.74 -6.20 6.04
C GLN A 561 -11.26 -7.38 5.20
N VAL A 562 -10.89 -7.15 3.95
CA VAL A 562 -10.50 -8.23 3.05
C VAL A 562 -9.04 -8.65 3.26
N THR A 563 -8.16 -7.70 3.59
CA THR A 563 -6.72 -7.97 3.78
C THR A 563 -6.35 -8.25 5.24
N GLY A 564 -7.23 -7.93 6.18
CA GLY A 564 -6.91 -7.91 7.61
C GLY A 564 -5.98 -6.77 8.03
N LEU A 565 -5.67 -5.82 7.13
CA LEU A 565 -4.84 -4.66 7.44
C LEU A 565 -5.54 -3.72 8.42
N HIS A 566 -4.75 -3.03 9.25
CA HIS A 566 -5.31 -1.98 10.09
C HIS A 566 -5.81 -0.81 9.22
N ILE A 567 -7.04 -0.34 9.47
CA ILE A 567 -7.69 0.71 8.68
C ILE A 567 -6.86 1.98 8.52
N TRP A 568 -6.18 2.44 9.59
CA TRP A 568 -5.26 3.58 9.55
C TRP A 568 -4.14 3.45 8.53
N PHE A 569 -3.56 2.25 8.40
CA PHE A 569 -2.49 2.02 7.44
C PHE A 569 -3.01 2.13 6.00
N SER A 570 -4.16 1.51 5.73
CA SER A 570 -4.87 1.61 4.45
C SER A 570 -5.18 3.07 4.10
N LEU A 571 -5.69 3.83 5.06
CA LEU A 571 -6.08 5.22 4.89
C LEU A 571 -4.88 6.12 4.59
N VAL A 572 -3.81 6.03 5.39
CA VAL A 572 -2.60 6.86 5.21
C VAL A 572 -1.86 6.49 3.92
N SER A 573 -1.71 5.20 3.62
CA SER A 573 -1.02 4.77 2.40
C SER A 573 -1.76 5.18 1.13
N CYS A 574 -3.07 4.92 1.02
CA CYS A 574 -3.87 5.32 -0.13
C CYS A 574 -3.89 6.84 -0.29
N GLY A 575 -4.06 7.58 0.81
CA GLY A 575 -4.08 9.04 0.79
C GLY A 575 -2.76 9.68 0.37
N ILE A 576 -1.63 9.22 0.91
CA ILE A 576 -0.30 9.73 0.55
C ILE A 576 0.01 9.41 -0.92
N ILE A 577 -0.22 8.17 -1.37
CA ILE A 577 0.03 7.78 -2.78
C ILE A 577 -0.78 8.68 -3.72
N CYS A 578 -2.07 8.86 -3.43
CA CYS A 578 -2.96 9.73 -4.21
C CYS A 578 -2.45 11.16 -4.29
N THR A 579 -2.05 11.71 -3.15
CA THR A 579 -1.54 13.08 -3.04
C THR A 579 -0.25 13.25 -3.85
N LEU A 580 0.68 12.29 -3.78
CA LEU A 580 1.97 12.38 -4.47
C LEU A 580 1.83 12.33 -5.99
N TYR A 581 1.09 11.35 -6.55
CA TYR A 581 0.97 11.29 -8.02
C TYR A 581 0.14 12.46 -8.57
N THR A 582 -0.83 12.97 -7.82
CA THR A 582 -1.65 14.11 -8.22
C THR A 582 -0.83 15.41 -8.20
N SER A 583 -0.08 15.65 -7.12
CA SER A 583 0.76 16.85 -6.98
C SER A 583 1.92 16.89 -7.97
N ILE A 584 2.49 15.74 -8.34
CA ILE A 584 3.61 15.70 -9.31
C ILE A 584 3.11 15.77 -10.76
N GLY A 585 2.04 15.03 -11.08
CA GLY A 585 1.64 14.75 -12.46
C GLY A 585 0.67 15.74 -13.11
N GLY A 586 -0.09 16.51 -12.33
CA GLY A 586 -1.09 17.46 -12.85
C GLY A 586 -2.23 16.81 -13.64
N MET A 587 -3.04 17.61 -14.32
CA MET A 587 -4.30 17.17 -14.96
C MET A 587 -4.10 16.07 -16.01
N LYS A 588 -3.02 16.11 -16.80
CA LYS A 588 -2.70 15.04 -17.78
C LYS A 588 -2.48 13.68 -17.11
N ALA A 589 -1.75 13.66 -16.00
CA ALA A 589 -1.52 12.43 -15.24
C ALA A 589 -2.83 11.91 -14.65
N VAL A 590 -3.60 12.80 -14.01
CA VAL A 590 -4.90 12.46 -13.40
C VAL A 590 -5.81 11.79 -14.44
N ILE A 591 -5.91 12.34 -15.65
CA ILE A 591 -6.74 11.75 -16.71
C ILE A 591 -6.30 10.32 -17.07
N TRP A 592 -5.00 10.07 -17.22
CA TRP A 592 -4.53 8.72 -17.57
C TRP A 592 -4.61 7.74 -16.41
N THR A 593 -4.45 8.20 -15.16
CA THR A 593 -4.69 7.35 -13.98
C THR A 593 -6.16 6.97 -13.89
N ASP A 594 -7.07 7.92 -14.19
CA ASP A 594 -8.51 7.67 -14.17
C ASP A 594 -8.94 6.68 -15.25
N VAL A 595 -8.30 6.69 -16.42
CA VAL A 595 -8.55 5.70 -17.50
C VAL A 595 -8.26 4.29 -17.00
N ALA A 596 -7.09 4.07 -16.40
CA ALA A 596 -6.71 2.77 -15.86
C ALA A 596 -7.66 2.34 -14.73
N GLN A 597 -8.02 3.28 -13.85
CA GLN A 597 -8.93 3.05 -12.73
C GLN A 597 -10.35 2.67 -13.21
N THR A 598 -10.87 3.37 -14.22
CA THR A 598 -12.17 3.07 -14.84
C THR A 598 -12.21 1.66 -15.41
N VAL A 599 -11.19 1.28 -16.20
CA VAL A 599 -11.10 -0.06 -16.78
C VAL A 599 -11.10 -1.12 -15.69
N THR A 600 -10.37 -0.89 -14.61
CA THR A 600 -10.29 -1.80 -13.46
C THR A 600 -11.66 -1.96 -12.78
N MET A 601 -12.41 -0.86 -12.62
CA MET A 601 -13.75 -0.88 -12.04
C MET A 601 -14.74 -1.69 -12.89
N PHE A 602 -14.70 -1.54 -14.22
CA PHE A 602 -15.55 -2.33 -15.11
C PHE A 602 -15.19 -3.82 -15.09
N ILE A 603 -13.91 -4.15 -15.07
CA ILE A 603 -13.49 -5.55 -14.97
C ILE A 603 -13.97 -6.16 -13.64
N ALA A 604 -13.81 -5.44 -12.52
CA ALA A 604 -14.25 -5.90 -11.21
C ALA A 604 -15.75 -6.19 -11.16
N ILE A 605 -16.59 -5.28 -11.67
CA ILE A 605 -18.05 -5.47 -11.64
C ILE A 605 -18.52 -6.57 -12.60
N VAL A 606 -17.93 -6.66 -13.81
CA VAL A 606 -18.29 -7.70 -14.79
C VAL A 606 -17.96 -9.09 -14.27
N LEU A 607 -16.78 -9.28 -13.67
CA LEU A 607 -16.41 -10.56 -13.07
C LEU A 607 -17.35 -10.93 -11.92
N SER A 608 -17.70 -9.96 -11.08
CA SER A 608 -18.66 -10.16 -9.99
C SER A 608 -20.02 -10.63 -10.49
N ILE A 609 -20.49 -10.10 -11.62
CA ILE A 609 -21.74 -10.53 -12.27
C ILE A 609 -21.62 -11.95 -12.83
N ILE A 610 -20.55 -12.26 -13.55
CA ILE A 610 -20.34 -13.58 -14.17
C ILE A 610 -20.35 -14.67 -13.10
N PHE A 611 -19.53 -14.54 -12.07
CA PHE A 611 -19.45 -15.52 -10.99
C PHE A 611 -20.69 -15.52 -10.11
N GLY A 612 -21.34 -14.38 -9.93
CA GLY A 612 -22.60 -14.27 -9.21
C GLY A 612 -23.75 -15.01 -9.88
N PHE A 613 -23.87 -14.93 -11.21
CA PHE A 613 -24.85 -15.73 -11.94
C PHE A 613 -24.56 -17.23 -11.85
N ILE A 614 -23.28 -17.63 -11.92
CA ILE A 614 -22.89 -19.04 -11.77
C ILE A 614 -23.27 -19.56 -10.38
N ASP A 615 -22.93 -18.81 -9.33
CA ASP A 615 -23.19 -19.19 -7.93
C ASP A 615 -24.68 -19.22 -7.59
N ALA A 616 -25.48 -18.32 -8.17
CA ALA A 616 -26.92 -18.30 -7.97
C ALA A 616 -27.70 -19.34 -8.79
N GLY A 617 -27.03 -20.13 -9.64
CA GLY A 617 -27.64 -21.18 -10.46
C GLY A 617 -28.24 -20.72 -11.79
N GLY A 618 -27.73 -19.61 -12.34
CA GLY A 618 -28.07 -19.07 -13.66
C GLY A 618 -28.84 -17.75 -13.63
N ILE A 619 -28.78 -17.03 -14.76
CA ILE A 619 -29.38 -15.69 -14.93
C ILE A 619 -30.89 -15.70 -14.64
N ARG A 620 -31.62 -16.68 -15.22
CA ARG A 620 -33.07 -16.78 -15.09
C ARG A 620 -33.52 -16.90 -13.62
N LYS A 621 -32.83 -17.76 -12.85
CA LYS A 621 -33.14 -17.99 -11.44
C LYS A 621 -32.95 -16.74 -10.58
N VAL A 622 -31.91 -15.93 -10.86
CA VAL A 622 -31.68 -14.65 -10.17
C VAL A 622 -32.86 -13.70 -10.36
N PHE A 623 -33.31 -13.50 -11.60
CA PHE A 623 -34.43 -12.59 -11.87
C PHE A 623 -35.77 -13.14 -11.37
N GLU A 624 -35.98 -14.45 -11.38
CA GLU A 624 -37.17 -15.08 -10.78
C GLU A 624 -37.23 -14.81 -9.26
N ILE A 625 -36.12 -15.01 -8.54
CA ILE A 625 -36.04 -14.74 -7.09
C ILE A 625 -36.19 -13.24 -6.80
N ALA A 626 -35.54 -12.38 -7.58
CA ALA A 626 -35.64 -10.93 -7.42
C ALA A 626 -37.07 -10.42 -7.68
N THR A 627 -37.77 -10.99 -8.66
CA THR A 627 -39.17 -10.66 -8.94
C THR A 627 -40.09 -11.14 -7.82
N ALA A 628 -39.93 -12.39 -7.37
CA ALA A 628 -40.69 -12.92 -6.24
C ALA A 628 -40.46 -12.12 -4.93
N GLY A 629 -39.26 -11.56 -4.77
CA GLY A 629 -38.89 -10.70 -3.66
C GLY A 629 -39.24 -9.22 -3.82
N ASN A 630 -40.03 -8.83 -4.82
CA ASN A 630 -40.42 -7.44 -5.06
C ASN A 630 -39.24 -6.48 -5.28
N ARG A 631 -38.11 -6.98 -5.83
CA ARG A 631 -36.96 -6.13 -6.17
C ARG A 631 -37.02 -5.57 -7.58
N ILE A 632 -37.78 -6.20 -8.48
CA ILE A 632 -38.02 -5.69 -9.83
C ILE A 632 -39.32 -4.87 -9.81
N GLN A 633 -39.19 -3.56 -9.66
CA GLN A 633 -40.31 -2.59 -9.60
C GLN A 633 -39.97 -1.34 -10.41
N PHE A 634 -40.95 -0.85 -11.19
CA PHE A 634 -40.81 0.32 -12.06
C PHE A 634 -42.05 1.23 -12.06
N ASP A 635 -43.07 0.89 -11.28
CA ASP A 635 -44.45 1.39 -11.42
C ASP A 635 -44.87 2.36 -10.31
N ASN A 636 -43.99 2.69 -9.36
CA ASN A 636 -44.33 3.60 -8.27
C ASN A 636 -44.32 5.08 -8.70
N ALA A 637 -45.44 5.53 -9.26
CA ALA A 637 -45.66 6.90 -9.75
C ALA A 637 -46.36 7.83 -8.72
N THR A 638 -46.32 7.51 -7.42
CA THR A 638 -46.98 8.32 -6.39
C THR A 638 -46.32 9.69 -6.20
N PHE A 639 -47.09 10.70 -5.79
CA PHE A 639 -46.60 12.05 -5.45
C PHE A 639 -46.24 12.20 -3.96
N ALA A 640 -46.09 11.10 -3.23
CA ALA A 640 -45.79 11.14 -1.81
C ALA A 640 -44.36 11.67 -1.57
N LEU A 641 -44.22 12.68 -0.71
CA LEU A 641 -42.92 13.26 -0.35
C LEU A 641 -42.16 12.40 0.68
N SER A 642 -42.84 11.48 1.36
CA SER A 642 -42.28 10.59 2.38
C SER A 642 -41.69 9.30 1.82
N THR A 643 -42.00 8.95 0.58
CA THR A 643 -41.49 7.73 -0.08
C THR A 643 -40.09 7.96 -0.64
N ARG A 644 -39.18 7.01 -0.39
CA ARG A 644 -37.76 7.09 -0.77
C ARG A 644 -37.57 7.39 -2.26
N TYR A 645 -38.21 6.61 -3.13
CA TYR A 645 -38.18 6.81 -4.59
C TYR A 645 -39.57 6.70 -5.19
N THR A 646 -39.92 7.72 -5.98
CA THR A 646 -41.05 7.70 -6.91
C THR A 646 -40.53 8.15 -8.27
N ILE A 647 -41.26 7.83 -9.34
CA ILE A 647 -40.90 8.29 -10.68
C ILE A 647 -40.70 9.81 -10.70
N TRP A 648 -41.58 10.56 -10.04
CA TRP A 648 -41.54 12.02 -9.99
C TRP A 648 -40.41 12.57 -9.15
N SER A 649 -40.15 12.00 -7.96
CA SER A 649 -39.09 12.50 -7.08
C SER A 649 -37.71 12.33 -7.72
N ILE A 650 -37.47 11.21 -8.43
CA ILE A 650 -36.22 10.98 -9.14
C ILE A 650 -36.13 11.83 -10.41
N ILE A 651 -37.16 11.88 -11.25
CA ILE A 651 -37.07 12.64 -12.51
C ILE A 651 -36.87 14.13 -12.21
N ILE A 652 -37.64 14.72 -11.30
CA ILE A 652 -37.54 16.16 -11.01
C ILE A 652 -36.29 16.43 -10.17
N GLY A 653 -36.19 15.84 -8.98
CA GLY A 653 -35.09 16.09 -8.04
C GLY A 653 -33.74 15.61 -8.59
N GLY A 654 -33.72 14.44 -9.22
CA GLY A 654 -32.55 13.90 -9.87
C GLY A 654 -32.09 14.73 -11.07
N SER A 655 -32.98 15.32 -11.88
CA SER A 655 -32.54 16.20 -12.98
C SER A 655 -31.78 17.41 -12.47
N PHE A 656 -32.31 18.12 -11.46
CA PHE A 656 -31.59 19.23 -10.83
C PHE A 656 -30.27 18.79 -10.19
N TYR A 657 -30.27 17.67 -9.46
CA TYR A 657 -29.06 17.15 -8.83
C TYR A 657 -27.98 16.80 -9.87
N THR A 658 -28.36 16.11 -10.94
CA THR A 658 -27.44 15.69 -11.99
C THR A 658 -26.89 16.86 -12.80
N THR A 659 -27.72 17.85 -13.15
CA THR A 659 -27.24 19.11 -13.73
C THR A 659 -26.23 19.78 -12.80
N ALA A 660 -26.53 19.87 -11.50
CA ALA A 660 -25.67 20.54 -10.54
C ALA A 660 -24.30 19.85 -10.40
N VAL A 661 -24.28 18.52 -10.29
CA VAL A 661 -23.04 17.74 -10.16
C VAL A 661 -22.18 17.85 -11.43
N TYR A 662 -22.78 17.81 -12.61
CA TYR A 662 -22.04 17.80 -13.88
C TYR A 662 -21.63 19.21 -14.34
N SER A 663 -22.38 20.24 -13.97
CA SER A 663 -22.14 21.61 -14.41
C SER A 663 -21.46 22.48 -13.36
N CYS A 664 -21.78 22.34 -12.08
CA CYS A 664 -21.37 23.31 -11.04
C CYS A 664 -20.13 22.88 -10.23
N LEU A 665 -19.62 21.66 -10.44
CA LEU A 665 -18.40 21.18 -9.81
C LEU A 665 -17.19 21.43 -10.71
N GLN A 666 -16.16 22.07 -10.15
CA GLN A 666 -14.91 22.33 -10.87
C GLN A 666 -14.28 21.04 -11.45
N THR A 667 -14.42 19.89 -10.77
CA THR A 667 -13.88 18.59 -11.23
C THR A 667 -14.40 18.18 -12.60
N GLN A 668 -15.64 18.55 -12.94
CA GLN A 668 -16.25 18.27 -14.24
C GLN A 668 -16.00 19.41 -15.23
N GLY A 669 -16.22 20.66 -14.81
CA GLY A 669 -16.00 21.84 -15.63
C GLY A 669 -14.58 21.90 -16.22
N GLN A 670 -13.58 21.61 -15.38
CA GLN A 670 -12.16 21.59 -15.77
C GLN A 670 -11.86 20.58 -16.89
N ARG A 671 -12.55 19.43 -16.91
CA ARG A 671 -12.40 18.41 -17.96
C ARG A 671 -13.02 18.82 -19.28
N TYR A 672 -14.14 19.53 -19.27
CA TYR A 672 -14.73 20.07 -20.49
C TYR A 672 -13.82 21.11 -21.17
N MET A 673 -13.03 21.83 -20.39
CA MET A 673 -12.03 22.79 -20.87
C MET A 673 -10.75 22.14 -21.42
N CYS A 674 -10.42 20.91 -21.01
CA CYS A 674 -9.25 20.17 -21.51
C CYS A 674 -9.38 19.66 -22.96
N VAL A 675 -10.57 19.75 -23.54
CA VAL A 675 -10.87 19.26 -24.90
C VAL A 675 -10.77 20.42 -25.92
N LYS A 676 -10.43 20.15 -27.18
CA LYS A 676 -10.22 21.22 -28.19
C LYS A 676 -11.44 22.03 -28.62
N SER A 677 -12.64 21.46 -28.64
CA SER A 677 -13.83 22.16 -29.17
C SER A 677 -15.08 21.93 -28.33
N ILE A 678 -16.01 22.90 -28.38
CA ILE A 678 -17.32 22.81 -27.71
C ILE A 678 -18.04 21.52 -28.14
N ARG A 679 -18.09 21.23 -29.44
CA ARG A 679 -18.70 19.99 -29.97
C ARG A 679 -18.05 18.72 -29.40
N ALA A 680 -16.72 18.72 -29.24
CA ALA A 680 -16.03 17.59 -28.65
C ALA A 680 -16.31 17.46 -27.14
N ALA A 681 -16.42 18.56 -26.40
CA ALA A 681 -16.83 18.55 -24.99
C ALA A 681 -18.29 18.09 -24.81
N GLN A 682 -19.20 18.50 -25.69
CA GLN A 682 -20.58 18.00 -25.75
C GLN A 682 -20.64 16.50 -26.02
N LYS A 683 -19.85 16.02 -27.01
CA LYS A 683 -19.72 14.59 -27.30
C LYS A 683 -19.21 13.82 -26.08
N VAL A 684 -18.21 14.34 -25.38
CA VAL A 684 -17.66 13.76 -24.15
C VAL A 684 -18.73 13.69 -23.04
N ALA A 685 -19.56 14.72 -22.87
CA ALA A 685 -20.66 14.69 -21.90
C ALA A 685 -21.69 13.59 -22.21
N TRP A 686 -22.11 13.48 -23.47
CA TRP A 686 -23.04 12.42 -23.91
C TRP A 686 -22.44 11.02 -23.83
N MET A 687 -21.17 10.85 -24.18
CA MET A 687 -20.48 9.56 -24.00
C MET A 687 -20.39 9.18 -22.52
N ASN A 688 -20.17 10.15 -21.62
CA ASN A 688 -20.11 9.91 -20.19
C ASN A 688 -21.46 9.43 -19.65
N PHE A 689 -22.56 10.03 -20.10
CA PHE A 689 -23.92 9.56 -19.80
C PHE A 689 -24.12 8.09 -20.19
N ILE A 690 -23.72 7.69 -21.40
CA ILE A 690 -23.87 6.31 -21.86
C ILE A 690 -23.07 5.34 -20.98
N MET A 691 -21.80 5.66 -20.73
CA MET A 691 -20.93 4.82 -19.89
C MET A 691 -21.45 4.69 -18.45
N TYR A 692 -21.94 5.80 -17.87
CA TYR A 692 -22.50 5.78 -16.52
C TYR A 692 -23.80 4.96 -16.46
N SER A 693 -24.66 5.09 -17.47
CA SER A 693 -25.91 4.32 -17.57
C SER A 693 -25.63 2.81 -17.63
N ILE A 694 -24.64 2.39 -18.43
CA ILE A 694 -24.18 1.00 -18.47
C ILE A 694 -23.70 0.56 -17.09
N PHE A 695 -22.92 1.39 -16.40
CA PHE A 695 -22.42 1.02 -15.07
C PHE A 695 -23.53 0.85 -14.03
N ILE A 696 -24.55 1.70 -14.04
CA ILE A 696 -25.69 1.59 -13.12
C ILE A 696 -26.53 0.35 -13.42
N LEU A 697 -26.70 0.00 -14.70
CA LEU A 697 -27.31 -1.28 -15.08
C LEU A 697 -26.50 -2.47 -14.54
N LEU A 698 -25.17 -2.42 -14.62
CA LEU A 698 -24.31 -3.46 -14.04
C LEU A 698 -24.46 -3.52 -12.51
N CYS A 699 -24.51 -2.38 -11.82
CA CYS A 699 -24.78 -2.34 -10.38
C CYS A 699 -26.15 -2.93 -10.03
N ALA A 700 -27.17 -2.71 -10.88
CA ALA A 700 -28.49 -3.30 -10.71
C ALA A 700 -28.50 -4.82 -10.86
N CYS A 701 -27.76 -5.34 -11.83
CA CYS A 701 -27.55 -6.77 -11.96
C CYS A 701 -26.89 -7.35 -10.70
N VAL A 702 -25.84 -6.70 -10.17
CA VAL A 702 -25.21 -7.13 -8.91
C VAL A 702 -26.19 -7.08 -7.75
N GLY A 703 -26.98 -6.01 -7.60
CA GLY A 703 -27.99 -5.90 -6.54
C GLY A 703 -29.02 -7.03 -6.57
N CYS A 704 -29.47 -7.42 -7.77
CA CYS A 704 -30.35 -8.58 -7.95
C CYS A 704 -29.66 -9.90 -7.56
N ILE A 705 -28.38 -10.07 -7.91
CA ILE A 705 -27.57 -11.25 -7.54
C ILE A 705 -27.41 -11.33 -6.02
N LEU A 706 -27.06 -10.21 -5.37
CA LEU A 706 -26.96 -10.14 -3.91
C LEU A 706 -28.29 -10.55 -3.26
N TYR A 707 -29.41 -10.08 -3.83
CA TYR A 707 -30.73 -10.44 -3.32
C TYR A 707 -31.04 -11.91 -3.51
N ALA A 708 -30.73 -12.48 -4.68
CA ALA A 708 -30.92 -13.90 -4.93
C ALA A 708 -30.12 -14.77 -3.95
N LYS A 709 -28.86 -14.40 -3.65
CA LYS A 709 -27.98 -15.10 -2.72
C LYS A 709 -28.48 -15.04 -1.27
N TYR A 710 -28.91 -13.86 -0.82
CA TYR A 710 -29.23 -13.57 0.58
C TYR A 710 -30.72 -13.43 0.87
N SER A 711 -31.59 -13.86 -0.05
CA SER A 711 -33.05 -13.79 0.11
C SER A 711 -33.56 -14.60 1.31
N GLN A 712 -32.90 -15.71 1.64
CA GLN A 712 -33.28 -16.59 2.76
C GLN A 712 -32.65 -16.19 4.10
N CYS A 713 -31.48 -15.54 4.06
CA CYS A 713 -30.74 -15.14 5.25
C CYS A 713 -30.07 -13.79 4.97
N ASP A 714 -30.62 -12.73 5.56
CA ASP A 714 -30.06 -11.38 5.47
C ASP A 714 -28.81 -11.26 6.36
N PRO A 715 -27.61 -11.04 5.79
CA PRO A 715 -26.36 -10.98 6.54
C PRO A 715 -26.31 -9.88 7.61
N LEU A 716 -27.05 -8.79 7.42
CA LEU A 716 -27.13 -7.71 8.39
C LEU A 716 -27.93 -8.14 9.63
N ARG A 717 -29.08 -8.80 9.42
CA ARG A 717 -29.91 -9.34 10.52
C ARG A 717 -29.23 -10.51 11.22
N ALA A 718 -28.50 -11.33 10.46
CA ALA A 718 -27.71 -12.44 10.98
C ALA A 718 -26.43 -11.98 11.72
N LYS A 719 -26.14 -10.67 11.77
CA LYS A 719 -24.93 -10.08 12.38
C LYS A 719 -23.61 -10.59 11.79
N LEU A 720 -23.65 -11.03 10.52
CA LEU A 720 -22.44 -11.36 9.75
C LEU A 720 -21.71 -10.09 9.30
N ILE A 721 -22.47 -9.01 9.09
CA ILE A 721 -21.95 -7.67 8.81
C ILE A 721 -22.56 -6.66 9.79
N SER A 722 -21.83 -5.58 10.06
CA SER A 722 -22.30 -4.50 10.93
C SER A 722 -22.94 -3.36 10.14
N LYS A 723 -22.58 -3.20 8.87
CA LYS A 723 -23.05 -2.09 8.01
C LYS A 723 -23.57 -2.60 6.66
N PRO A 724 -24.61 -1.96 6.07
CA PRO A 724 -25.12 -2.35 4.76
C PRO A 724 -24.07 -2.37 3.65
N ASP A 725 -23.13 -1.43 3.66
CA ASP A 725 -22.10 -1.28 2.60
C ASP A 725 -21.08 -2.44 2.58
N GLN A 726 -21.06 -3.25 3.63
CA GLN A 726 -20.21 -4.44 3.73
C GLN A 726 -20.82 -5.66 3.03
N LEU A 727 -22.08 -5.59 2.60
CA LEU A 727 -22.78 -6.69 1.95
C LEU A 727 -22.10 -7.12 0.65
N TYR A 728 -21.71 -6.16 -0.20
CA TYR A 728 -21.08 -6.48 -1.48
C TYR A 728 -19.64 -7.04 -1.29
N PRO A 729 -18.78 -6.46 -0.43
CA PRO A 729 -17.51 -7.07 -0.06
C PRO A 729 -17.65 -8.49 0.52
N LEU A 730 -18.64 -8.72 1.40
CA LEU A 730 -18.91 -10.05 1.96
C LEU A 730 -19.21 -11.06 0.84
N PHE A 731 -20.12 -10.72 -0.06
CA PHE A 731 -20.46 -11.55 -1.21
C PHE A 731 -19.23 -11.91 -2.05
N ILE A 732 -18.34 -10.95 -2.27
CA ILE A 732 -17.12 -11.19 -3.05
C ILE A 732 -16.18 -12.15 -2.33
N ILE A 733 -16.02 -12.03 -1.01
CA ILE A 733 -15.23 -12.98 -0.23
C ILE A 733 -15.84 -14.39 -0.31
N GLU A 734 -17.17 -14.51 -0.16
CA GLU A 734 -17.86 -15.80 -0.18
C GLU A 734 -17.85 -16.48 -1.56
N THR A 735 -18.11 -15.72 -2.63
CA THR A 735 -18.26 -16.26 -3.99
C THR A 735 -16.93 -16.34 -4.75
N LEU A 736 -16.07 -15.33 -4.62
CA LEU A 736 -14.79 -15.24 -5.33
C LEU A 736 -13.58 -15.66 -4.49
N GLY A 737 -13.70 -15.79 -3.15
CA GLY A 737 -12.57 -16.10 -2.27
C GLY A 737 -11.88 -17.44 -2.55
N ARG A 738 -12.57 -18.38 -3.22
CA ARG A 738 -12.00 -19.65 -3.69
C ARG A 738 -11.06 -19.49 -4.89
N PHE A 739 -11.12 -18.36 -5.61
CA PHE A 739 -10.31 -18.09 -6.79
C PHE A 739 -9.20 -17.09 -6.43
N PRO A 740 -7.94 -17.56 -6.29
CA PRO A 740 -6.85 -16.66 -5.93
C PRO A 740 -6.70 -15.55 -6.98
N GLY A 741 -6.83 -14.31 -6.54
CA GLY A 741 -6.55 -13.10 -7.33
C GLY A 741 -7.80 -12.29 -7.68
N LEU A 742 -8.97 -12.93 -7.79
CA LEU A 742 -10.21 -12.25 -8.17
C LEU A 742 -10.71 -11.31 -7.07
N THR A 743 -10.63 -11.75 -5.81
CA THR A 743 -10.93 -10.89 -4.65
C THR A 743 -10.00 -9.67 -4.61
N GLY A 744 -8.71 -9.84 -4.92
CA GLY A 744 -7.75 -8.74 -5.00
C GLY A 744 -8.05 -7.76 -6.13
N LEU A 745 -8.45 -8.25 -7.30
CA LEU A 745 -8.87 -7.45 -8.45
C LEU A 745 -10.14 -6.63 -8.14
N PHE A 746 -11.09 -7.21 -7.39
CA PHE A 746 -12.28 -6.49 -6.93
C PHE A 746 -11.92 -5.34 -5.97
N ILE A 747 -11.07 -5.60 -4.97
CA ILE A 747 -10.57 -4.55 -4.07
C ILE A 747 -9.85 -3.44 -4.85
N ALA A 748 -9.04 -3.82 -5.84
CA ALA A 748 -8.37 -2.86 -6.73
C ALA A 748 -9.38 -1.98 -7.47
N GLY A 749 -10.52 -2.53 -7.90
CA GLY A 749 -11.64 -1.77 -8.46
C GLY A 749 -12.26 -0.77 -7.48
N ILE A 750 -12.52 -1.17 -6.23
CA ILE A 750 -13.06 -0.26 -5.19
C ILE A 750 -12.10 0.88 -4.88
N LEU A 751 -10.81 0.56 -4.69
CA LEU A 751 -9.79 1.57 -4.44
C LEU A 751 -9.62 2.50 -5.64
N SER A 752 -9.66 1.96 -6.86
CA SER A 752 -9.60 2.74 -8.10
C SER A 752 -10.69 3.80 -8.17
N ALA A 753 -11.93 3.44 -7.82
CA ALA A 753 -13.08 4.35 -7.78
C ALA A 753 -12.90 5.54 -6.82
N SER A 754 -12.16 5.33 -5.73
CA SER A 754 -11.97 6.41 -4.75
C SER A 754 -10.75 7.24 -5.03
N LEU A 755 -9.66 6.62 -5.47
CA LEU A 755 -8.44 7.34 -5.85
C LEU A 755 -8.68 8.30 -7.02
N SER A 756 -9.51 7.94 -8.01
CA SER A 756 -9.93 8.83 -9.10
C SER A 756 -10.72 10.05 -8.61
N THR A 757 -11.57 9.85 -7.61
CA THR A 757 -12.36 10.92 -7.00
C THR A 757 -11.46 11.86 -6.20
N ILE A 758 -10.54 11.30 -5.42
CA ILE A 758 -9.59 12.06 -4.59
C ILE A 758 -8.61 12.86 -5.45
N SER A 759 -7.98 12.25 -6.46
CA SER A 759 -7.02 12.92 -7.33
C SER A 759 -7.65 14.11 -8.06
N SER A 760 -8.85 13.91 -8.59
CA SER A 760 -9.60 14.95 -9.30
C SER A 760 -10.02 16.07 -8.37
N GLY A 761 -10.47 15.72 -7.16
CA GLY A 761 -10.81 16.66 -6.11
C GLY A 761 -9.63 17.52 -5.66
N ILE A 762 -8.47 16.90 -5.37
CA ILE A 762 -7.23 17.61 -5.02
C ILE A 762 -6.86 18.59 -6.12
N ASN A 763 -6.83 18.13 -7.38
CA ASN A 763 -6.46 18.96 -8.51
C ASN A 763 -7.42 20.15 -8.69
N SER A 764 -8.72 19.94 -8.58
CA SER A 764 -9.71 21.00 -8.74
C SER A 764 -9.73 22.00 -7.59
N ILE A 765 -9.55 21.56 -6.35
CA ILE A 765 -9.42 22.47 -5.20
C ILE A 765 -8.14 23.30 -5.34
N ALA A 766 -7.01 22.67 -5.69
CA ALA A 766 -5.75 23.39 -5.91
C ALA A 766 -5.88 24.43 -7.03
N THR A 767 -6.56 24.08 -8.12
CA THR A 767 -6.86 24.98 -9.24
C THR A 767 -7.67 26.18 -8.79
N VAL A 768 -8.76 25.94 -8.05
CA VAL A 768 -9.68 26.99 -7.60
C VAL A 768 -9.04 27.89 -6.55
N VAL A 769 -8.28 27.33 -5.60
CA VAL A 769 -7.53 28.13 -4.62
C VAL A 769 -6.49 29.01 -5.32
N LEU A 770 -5.81 28.51 -6.35
CA LEU A 770 -4.86 29.31 -7.12
C LEU A 770 -5.56 30.45 -7.89
N GLU A 771 -6.60 30.13 -8.66
CA GLU A 771 -7.25 31.09 -9.57
C GLU A 771 -8.15 32.11 -8.88
N ASP A 772 -8.88 31.69 -7.86
CA ASP A 772 -9.96 32.50 -7.27
C ASP A 772 -9.54 33.17 -5.96
N ILE A 773 -8.58 32.59 -5.24
CA ILE A 773 -8.14 33.08 -3.93
C ILE A 773 -6.74 33.69 -4.06
N TYR A 774 -5.74 32.88 -4.41
CA TYR A 774 -4.34 33.32 -4.42
C TYR A 774 -4.10 34.45 -5.43
N LYS A 775 -4.45 34.25 -6.71
CA LYS A 775 -4.25 35.28 -7.75
C LYS A 775 -5.06 36.55 -7.52
N ARG A 776 -6.22 36.46 -6.86
CA ARG A 776 -7.09 37.61 -6.62
C ARG A 776 -6.70 38.42 -5.38
N ILE A 777 -6.14 37.77 -4.35
CA ILE A 777 -5.77 38.41 -3.09
C ILE A 777 -4.30 38.86 -3.08
N ALA A 778 -3.39 38.13 -3.74
CA ALA A 778 -1.94 38.35 -3.60
C ALA A 778 -1.33 39.54 -4.39
N VAL A 779 -2.14 40.34 -5.12
CA VAL A 779 -1.72 41.57 -5.84
C VAL A 779 -0.51 41.39 -6.80
N GLU A 780 -0.16 40.17 -7.22
CA GLU A 780 0.80 39.95 -8.32
C GLU A 780 0.06 39.82 -9.65
N ASN A 781 -0.15 40.94 -10.35
CA ASN A 781 -0.89 41.01 -11.63
C ASN A 781 -0.25 40.22 -12.79
N SER A 782 0.95 39.65 -12.63
CA SER A 782 1.62 38.86 -13.67
C SER A 782 2.57 37.79 -13.11
N MET A 783 2.01 36.81 -12.40
CA MET A 783 2.77 35.61 -12.03
C MET A 783 3.22 34.82 -13.27
N THR A 784 4.51 34.49 -13.35
CA THR A 784 5.05 33.63 -14.41
C THR A 784 4.47 32.21 -14.35
N ASP A 785 4.26 31.58 -15.52
CA ASP A 785 3.70 30.22 -15.63
C ASP A 785 4.43 29.18 -14.78
N LYS A 786 5.76 29.31 -14.65
CA LYS A 786 6.57 28.42 -13.81
C LYS A 786 6.25 28.58 -12.33
N LYS A 787 6.11 29.81 -11.84
CA LYS A 787 5.73 30.08 -10.44
C LYS A 787 4.31 29.55 -10.17
N GLN A 788 3.37 29.79 -11.07
CA GLN A 788 1.99 29.29 -10.95
C GLN A 788 1.95 27.76 -10.88
N ALA A 789 2.72 27.06 -11.73
CA ALA A 789 2.82 25.61 -11.68
C ALA A 789 3.41 25.12 -10.34
N ILE A 790 4.47 25.75 -9.82
CA ILE A 790 5.06 25.37 -8.52
C ILE A 790 4.06 25.57 -7.38
N ILE A 791 3.36 26.72 -7.34
CA ILE A 791 2.35 26.97 -6.30
C ILE A 791 1.21 25.96 -6.40
N SER A 792 0.76 25.61 -7.61
CA SER A 792 -0.28 24.59 -7.79
C SER A 792 0.14 23.21 -7.26
N LYS A 793 1.40 22.81 -7.45
CA LYS A 793 1.95 21.56 -6.89
C LYS A 793 1.97 21.58 -5.37
N ILE A 794 2.41 22.69 -4.78
CA ILE A 794 2.45 22.89 -3.32
C ILE A 794 1.02 22.86 -2.74
N LEU A 795 0.08 23.58 -3.35
CA LEU A 795 -1.33 23.57 -2.95
C LEU A 795 -1.93 22.16 -3.02
N SER A 796 -1.67 21.43 -4.11
CA SER A 796 -2.13 20.04 -4.27
C SER A 796 -1.59 19.12 -3.17
N LEU A 797 -0.32 19.29 -2.79
CA LEU A 797 0.31 18.54 -1.69
C LEU A 797 -0.34 18.88 -0.34
N ILE A 798 -0.51 20.18 -0.03
CA ILE A 798 -1.12 20.64 1.23
C ILE A 798 -2.57 20.15 1.34
N ILE A 799 -3.36 20.30 0.29
CA ILE A 799 -4.76 19.86 0.25
C ILE A 799 -4.85 18.34 0.41
N GLY A 800 -3.98 17.58 -0.27
CA GLY A 800 -3.95 16.13 -0.11
C GLY A 800 -3.60 15.68 1.31
N LEU A 801 -2.60 16.31 1.94
CA LEU A 801 -2.27 16.04 3.36
C LEU A 801 -3.43 16.43 4.30
N LEU A 802 -4.10 17.55 4.03
CA LEU A 802 -5.29 17.97 4.78
C LEU A 802 -6.43 16.95 4.64
N ILE A 803 -6.67 16.41 3.44
CA ILE A 803 -7.66 15.35 3.20
C ILE A 803 -7.33 14.09 3.99
N VAL A 804 -6.06 13.67 4.05
CA VAL A 804 -5.64 12.52 4.86
C VAL A 804 -5.90 12.77 6.34
N PHE A 805 -5.57 13.97 6.84
CA PHE A 805 -5.83 14.36 8.21
C PHE A 805 -7.33 14.40 8.54
N LEU A 806 -8.15 14.98 7.67
CA LEU A 806 -9.60 15.02 7.85
C LEU A 806 -10.24 13.64 7.72
N ALA A 807 -9.71 12.76 6.87
CA ALA A 807 -10.17 11.38 6.75
C ALA A 807 -9.90 10.60 8.05
N PHE A 808 -8.80 10.92 8.75
CA PHE A 808 -8.51 10.39 10.07
C PHE A 808 -9.60 10.81 11.07
N ILE A 809 -9.96 12.09 11.10
CA ILE A 809 -11.04 12.62 11.95
C ILE A 809 -12.39 11.99 11.58
N ALA A 810 -12.66 11.84 10.29
CA ALA A 810 -13.94 11.30 9.79
C ALA A 810 -14.21 9.87 10.26
N SER A 811 -13.18 9.09 10.58
CA SER A 811 -13.33 7.73 11.13
C SER A 811 -14.04 7.71 12.49
N TYR A 812 -14.01 8.81 13.25
CA TYR A 812 -14.68 8.95 14.54
C TYR A 812 -16.16 9.35 14.41
N LEU A 813 -16.65 9.69 13.20
CA LEU A 813 -18.03 10.12 12.94
C LEU A 813 -19.04 8.96 12.92
N GLY A 814 -18.63 7.72 13.23
CA GLY A 814 -19.52 6.59 13.50
C GLY A 814 -20.11 5.90 12.26
N ASP A 815 -21.33 5.37 12.37
CA ASP A 815 -21.88 4.41 11.40
C ASP A 815 -22.64 5.04 10.21
N ASN A 816 -22.88 6.35 10.23
CA ASN A 816 -23.70 7.07 9.23
C ASN A 816 -22.90 7.84 8.16
N ILE A 817 -21.64 7.46 7.96
CA ILE A 817 -20.68 8.20 7.13
C ILE A 817 -21.19 8.45 5.69
N LEU A 818 -21.78 7.45 5.02
CA LEU A 818 -22.33 7.64 3.66
C LEU A 818 -23.57 8.54 3.62
N VAL A 819 -24.44 8.46 4.63
CA VAL A 819 -25.62 9.35 4.73
C VAL A 819 -25.16 10.80 4.89
N ILE A 820 -24.13 11.03 5.70
CA ILE A 820 -23.51 12.35 5.89
C ILE A 820 -22.94 12.87 4.57
N VAL A 821 -22.27 12.03 3.77
CA VAL A 821 -21.76 12.40 2.43
C VAL A 821 -22.87 12.89 1.52
N PHE A 822 -23.97 12.13 1.40
CA PHE A 822 -25.09 12.51 0.55
C PHE A 822 -25.82 13.76 1.04
N GLN A 823 -25.93 13.96 2.36
CA GLN A 823 -26.52 15.18 2.94
C GLN A 823 -25.65 16.42 2.69
N ILE A 824 -24.33 16.30 2.85
CA ILE A 824 -23.38 17.39 2.55
C ILE A 824 -23.42 17.72 1.06
N ALA A 825 -23.35 16.73 0.17
CA ALA A 825 -23.43 16.98 -1.28
C ALA A 825 -24.79 17.61 -1.69
N GLY A 826 -25.89 17.07 -1.15
CA GLY A 826 -27.25 17.53 -1.46
C GLY A 826 -27.59 18.92 -0.92
N SER A 827 -26.91 19.39 0.13
CA SER A 827 -27.20 20.70 0.74
C SER A 827 -26.46 21.86 0.08
N PHE A 828 -25.31 21.61 -0.56
CA PHE A 828 -24.40 22.66 -1.01
C PHE A 828 -24.32 22.81 -2.54
N VAL A 829 -24.42 21.72 -3.30
CA VAL A 829 -24.28 21.75 -4.77
C VAL A 829 -25.52 22.34 -5.47
N PRO A 830 -26.77 22.03 -5.07
CA PRO A 830 -27.96 22.61 -5.70
C PRO A 830 -28.12 24.13 -5.53
N PRO A 831 -27.78 24.75 -4.37
CA PRO A 831 -27.77 26.22 -4.26
C PRO A 831 -26.85 26.90 -5.28
N ILE A 832 -25.67 26.33 -5.57
CA ILE A 832 -24.76 26.86 -6.60
C ILE A 832 -25.42 26.83 -7.98
N LEU A 833 -26.10 25.73 -8.32
CA LEU A 833 -26.91 25.66 -9.54
C LEU A 833 -27.99 26.74 -9.56
N GLY A 834 -28.66 26.98 -8.43
CA GLY A 834 -29.64 28.06 -8.29
C GLY A 834 -29.06 29.43 -8.65
N VAL A 835 -27.86 29.77 -8.19
CA VAL A 835 -27.20 31.03 -8.53
C VAL A 835 -26.82 31.10 -10.01
N TYR A 836 -26.36 30.00 -10.62
CA TYR A 836 -26.14 29.96 -12.08
C TYR A 836 -27.43 30.19 -12.86
N LEU A 837 -28.51 29.50 -12.51
CA LEU A 837 -29.82 29.65 -13.16
C LEU A 837 -30.37 31.07 -13.00
N LEU A 838 -30.21 31.69 -11.83
CA LEU A 838 -30.53 33.11 -11.62
C LEU A 838 -29.68 34.02 -12.52
N GLY A 839 -28.39 33.74 -12.66
CA GLY A 839 -27.49 34.48 -13.55
C GLY A 839 -27.93 34.44 -15.01
N PHE A 840 -28.36 33.27 -15.49
CA PHE A 840 -28.82 33.04 -16.87
C PHE A 840 -30.21 33.61 -17.16
N PHE A 841 -31.20 33.24 -16.35
CA PHE A 841 -32.61 33.46 -16.67
C PHE A 841 -33.19 34.71 -16.02
N ALA A 842 -32.51 35.31 -15.03
CA ALA A 842 -32.97 36.51 -14.35
C ALA A 842 -31.99 37.69 -14.57
N PRO A 843 -32.04 38.36 -15.74
CA PRO A 843 -31.11 39.45 -16.08
C PRO A 843 -31.21 40.66 -15.14
N ARG A 844 -32.33 40.81 -14.41
CA ARG A 844 -32.57 41.91 -13.45
C ARG A 844 -31.90 41.70 -12.08
N VAL A 845 -31.42 40.49 -11.77
CA VAL A 845 -30.79 40.18 -10.48
C VAL A 845 -29.32 40.62 -10.53
N ASN A 846 -28.90 41.51 -9.63
CA ASN A 846 -27.53 42.03 -9.54
C ASN A 846 -27.02 42.02 -8.09
N SER A 847 -25.70 42.04 -7.91
CA SER A 847 -25.09 42.22 -6.59
C SER A 847 -25.36 43.64 -6.08
N ARG A 848 -25.63 43.80 -4.78
CA ARG A 848 -25.78 45.13 -4.18
C ARG A 848 -24.39 45.79 -4.19
N LYS A 849 -24.19 46.84 -4.99
CA LYS A 849 -22.92 47.61 -5.02
C LYS A 849 -22.60 48.02 -3.58
N SER A 850 -21.45 47.58 -3.05
CA SER A 850 -20.98 48.05 -1.74
C SER A 850 -20.56 49.49 -1.90
N SER A 851 -21.33 50.39 -1.29
CA SER A 851 -21.04 51.82 -1.18
C SER A 851 -19.82 52.05 -0.30
N THR A 852 -18.61 51.92 -0.85
CA THR A 852 -17.39 52.53 -0.27
C THR A 852 -16.29 52.52 -1.33
N LEU A 853 -15.81 53.73 -1.64
CA LEU A 853 -14.70 54.16 -2.52
C LEU A 853 -15.11 54.54 -3.95
N GLU A 854 -15.61 55.76 -4.08
CA GLU A 854 -15.57 56.59 -5.29
C GLU A 854 -14.10 56.81 -5.72
N THR A 855 -13.84 56.77 -7.03
CA THR A 855 -13.54 57.97 -7.84
C THR A 855 -13.71 57.62 -9.32
N ASP A 856 -14.31 58.56 -10.03
CA ASP A 856 -14.53 58.61 -11.48
C ASP A 856 -13.28 58.27 -12.31
N ASP A 857 -13.46 57.51 -13.40
CA ASP A 857 -13.09 57.98 -14.73
C ASP A 857 -13.52 57.01 -15.85
N LEU A 858 -14.21 57.60 -16.82
CA LEU A 858 -14.55 57.21 -18.19
C LEU A 858 -13.89 55.95 -18.78
N HIS A 859 -14.70 54.91 -18.99
CA HIS A 859 -14.69 54.14 -20.26
C HIS A 859 -16.09 53.61 -20.56
N GLU A 860 -16.52 53.82 -21.81
CA GLU A 860 -17.79 53.34 -22.37
C GLU A 860 -18.00 51.83 -22.12
N PRO A 861 -19.24 51.36 -21.95
CA PRO A 861 -19.50 49.95 -21.78
C PRO A 861 -19.26 49.23 -23.13
N GLU A 862 -18.17 48.46 -23.19
CA GLU A 862 -18.03 47.38 -24.16
C GLU A 862 -19.28 46.50 -24.08
N LYS A 863 -19.95 46.33 -25.23
CA LYS A 863 -21.24 45.64 -25.38
C LYS A 863 -21.28 44.35 -24.55
N SER A 864 -22.23 44.30 -23.62
CA SER A 864 -22.39 43.16 -22.74
C SER A 864 -22.71 41.88 -23.54
N ILE A 865 -22.07 40.77 -23.16
CA ILE A 865 -22.27 39.40 -23.68
C ILE A 865 -23.76 38.98 -23.71
N VAL A 866 -24.62 39.69 -22.98
CA VAL A 866 -26.08 39.50 -22.97
C VAL A 866 -26.71 39.72 -24.36
N GLU A 867 -26.22 40.67 -25.17
CA GLU A 867 -26.74 40.88 -26.53
C GLU A 867 -26.33 39.78 -27.52
N GLN A 868 -25.21 39.09 -27.28
CA GLN A 868 -24.79 37.96 -28.11
C GLN A 868 -25.51 36.65 -27.76
N GLN A 869 -26.00 36.51 -26.52
CA GLN A 869 -26.76 35.33 -26.10
C GLN A 869 -28.25 35.40 -26.45
N GLN A 870 -28.80 36.57 -26.81
CA GLN A 870 -30.18 36.70 -27.28
C GLN A 870 -30.36 36.40 -28.79
N MET A 871 -29.28 36.08 -29.52
CA MET A 871 -29.32 35.66 -30.94
C MET A 871 -29.13 34.15 -31.16
N LEU A 872 -29.12 33.34 -30.10
CA LEU A 872 -29.13 31.87 -30.12
C LEU A 872 -30.35 31.36 -29.35
#